data_AF-A0A941FLJ5-F1
#
_entry.id   AF-A0A941FLJ5-F1
#
_cell.length_a   1.000
_cell.length_b   1.000
_cell.length_c   1.000
_cell.angle_alpha   90.00
_cell.angle_beta   90.00
_cell.angle_gamma   90.00
#
_symmetry.space_group_name_H-M   'P 1'
#
loop_
_entity.id
_entity.type
_entity.pdbx_description
1 polymer ?
#
loop_
_entity_poly.entity_id
_entity_poly.type
_entity_poly.pdbx_seq_one_letter_code
_entity_poly.pdbx_strand_id
1 'polypeptide(L)'
;MAGIQHLSMRVPWRDRPWDQFICDDPLGNSSCTLLAAIGKGREDSFEVAHAGAGIDSLDQNRLPCLSERATFMSPLGYTVVKQHPYRDHRALQGKIHDTHVTLPGYAFEAVPFRWMNRQVFAQEVGHERVPLFSQTAEETADAALGSAPLWVMDGDNQRAVIDAFFEPVAPGDSLVFAYLKHSPFQEQRTDRLLVGAARITRATPPPMWNQSGNPPFTSSMWETVVEHSLRPDMADGILLPYQQLVRLMDEGHDIDKALAWAPEGRVVEFSYVTEHLSDDAAIEALTSLQSAVDGMSELGLELPDTGRKWLQGQIERLWQMRGPVPGLPGVLKVIGVQQPYVAARAVIAEAGDSTDPWNFLETVLANPSSAPSAIKPHIGSLQARIWKKVTPERRAVLRLLAGFDISPTQVQMLLDGNTEVAMTAEELLENPYFASTCTYGMKEHVPFTTIDRALFPPSHVTWTPPVPDEVAVEGHLDRRRIEALLTDVLERQGRQGDTVVPEGESITLANDVSLAQPPLLTKTILTGLDLDHHGINEWTEWSPLTSVPLSDGTPAYKLTRFEETSSVIRDWIRSQQNRESLGPVTDARGVLDTALDRHQKVTGELDELEERARTEKAAGLSALHDTPLSVLIGPAGTGKTTLLRALVEYPGVAGGGVLLLAPTGKAKVQLESKVGLPAKTLASHLSATHRYEGETGRYLVWGDQQPRNSYSLVVIDEASMLTEEMLAATLDSFTGVKRLILVGDPRQLPPIGAGRPFVDLVNKLCPDRFSDWVRVAPGYVELQVPRRQLADGSHGIRHDLELAAYFGDSARGAGDESIWADLATNPDLPTVRYVPWGNRSVVDALTDELRYNLALDGDPEPARAFALTYGGVINDKYLNWQIGAGEHAEDWQILSPTRSRAFGTVELNRHIKRTYRSSDTSWAQRDTWRGNIPKPIGPS
;
A
#
# COMPACT_ATOMS: atom_id res chain seq x y z
N MET A 1 29.12 13.92 17.82
CA MET A 1 27.83 14.06 17.12
C MET A 1 27.39 12.79 16.39
N ALA A 2 28.20 11.72 16.35
CA ALA A 2 27.84 10.50 15.63
C ALA A 2 26.81 9.63 16.36
N GLY A 3 25.85 9.07 15.60
CA GLY A 3 24.87 8.10 16.09
C GLY A 3 23.62 8.71 16.76
N ILE A 4 23.32 9.96 16.42
CA ILE A 4 22.05 10.62 16.77
C ILE A 4 20.92 9.98 15.96
N GLN A 5 19.69 9.98 16.50
CA GLN A 5 18.48 9.60 15.78
C GLN A 5 17.56 10.80 15.61
N HIS A 6 16.87 10.84 14.49
CA HIS A 6 15.77 11.78 14.22
C HIS A 6 14.44 11.09 14.54
N LEU A 7 13.34 11.86 14.57
CA LEU A 7 12.01 11.33 14.86
C LEU A 7 11.06 11.55 13.70
N SER A 8 10.24 10.56 13.39
CA SER A 8 9.00 10.78 12.64
C SER A 8 7.85 11.07 13.61
N MET A 9 6.84 11.82 13.15
CA MET A 9 5.70 12.20 13.96
C MET A 9 4.41 12.18 13.16
N ARG A 10 3.47 11.32 13.53
CA ARG A 10 2.18 11.23 12.84
C ARG A 10 1.24 12.35 13.27
N VAL A 11 0.71 13.07 12.29
CA VAL A 11 -0.34 14.09 12.47
C VAL A 11 -1.57 13.74 11.62
N PRO A 12 -2.78 14.21 11.97
CA PRO A 12 -3.97 14.07 11.15
C PRO A 12 -4.00 15.10 10.04
N TRP A 13 -4.70 14.79 8.95
CA TRP A 13 -5.07 15.80 7.97
C TRP A 13 -5.99 16.84 8.59
N ARG A 14 -5.83 18.09 8.16
CA ARG A 14 -6.71 19.20 8.47
C ARG A 14 -7.00 20.00 7.20
N ASP A 15 -8.25 20.40 7.05
CA ASP A 15 -8.75 21.30 6.01
C ASP A 15 -8.22 22.74 6.12
N ARG A 16 -7.64 23.08 7.27
CA ARG A 16 -6.90 24.32 7.52
C ARG A 16 -5.49 24.00 8.09
N PRO A 17 -4.59 25.00 8.22
CA PRO A 17 -3.27 24.78 8.80
C PRO A 17 -3.35 24.12 10.19
N TRP A 18 -2.28 23.44 10.62
CA TRP A 18 -2.19 22.76 11.93
C TRP A 18 -2.04 23.70 13.14
N ASP A 19 -2.69 24.86 13.06
CA ASP A 19 -2.72 25.96 14.01
C ASP A 19 -3.62 25.67 15.24
N GLN A 20 -3.87 26.68 16.07
CA GLN A 20 -4.65 26.59 17.31
C GLN A 20 -6.16 26.48 17.13
N PHE A 21 -6.68 26.50 15.91
CA PHE A 21 -8.12 26.41 15.66
C PHE A 21 -8.51 24.95 15.38
N ILE A 22 -9.80 24.60 15.45
CA ILE A 22 -10.32 23.33 14.92
C ILE A 22 -10.73 23.47 13.45
N CYS A 23 -11.07 22.37 12.77
CA CYS A 23 -11.43 22.35 11.35
C CYS A 23 -12.55 23.35 10.98
N ASP A 24 -12.48 23.91 9.77
CA ASP A 24 -13.48 24.86 9.25
C ASP A 24 -14.72 24.12 8.71
N ASP A 25 -14.53 22.90 8.19
CA ASP A 25 -15.55 21.94 7.81
C ASP A 25 -15.23 20.56 8.41
N PRO A 26 -15.60 20.31 9.68
CA PRO A 26 -15.35 19.03 10.34
C PRO A 26 -15.96 17.81 9.62
N LEU A 27 -17.12 17.97 8.97
CA LEU A 27 -17.78 16.89 8.22
C LEU A 27 -17.11 16.64 6.86
N GLY A 28 -16.60 17.70 6.23
CA GLY A 28 -15.79 17.61 5.02
C GLY A 28 -14.43 16.93 5.24
N ASN A 29 -13.87 17.02 6.45
CA ASN A 29 -12.61 16.38 6.82
C ASN A 29 -12.79 14.93 7.28
N SER A 30 -12.99 14.03 6.32
CA SER A 30 -13.04 12.58 6.54
C SER A 30 -11.65 11.93 6.70
N SER A 31 -10.60 12.49 6.09
CA SER A 31 -9.23 11.95 6.15
C SER A 31 -8.73 11.78 7.59
N CYS A 32 -9.05 12.70 8.50
CA CYS A 32 -8.64 12.58 9.91
C CYS A 32 -9.31 11.41 10.64
N THR A 33 -10.55 11.05 10.26
CA THR A 33 -11.33 9.97 10.93
C THR A 33 -10.82 8.58 10.63
N LEU A 34 -9.99 8.43 9.58
CA LEU A 34 -9.29 7.19 9.28
C LEU A 34 -8.29 6.82 10.39
N LEU A 35 -7.85 7.78 11.19
CA LEU A 35 -7.14 7.51 12.44
C LEU A 35 -8.14 7.03 13.49
N ALA A 36 -7.92 5.84 14.02
CA ALA A 36 -8.89 5.15 14.87
C ALA A 36 -9.32 5.95 16.13
N ALA A 37 -8.44 6.76 16.73
CA ALA A 37 -8.78 7.56 17.91
C ALA A 37 -9.76 8.69 17.55
N ILE A 38 -9.49 9.44 16.47
CA ILE A 38 -10.42 10.47 15.95
C ILE A 38 -11.70 9.81 15.46
N GLY A 39 -11.55 8.72 14.69
CA GLY A 39 -12.66 7.94 14.15
C GLY A 39 -13.68 7.55 15.20
N LYS A 40 -13.24 7.06 16.37
CA LYS A 40 -14.13 6.65 17.47
C LYS A 40 -14.52 7.77 18.42
N GLY A 41 -13.66 8.77 18.61
CA GLY A 41 -13.84 9.79 19.65
C GLY A 41 -14.48 11.10 19.17
N ARG A 42 -14.56 11.35 17.86
CA ARG A 42 -15.01 12.66 17.35
C ARG A 42 -16.50 12.85 17.56
N GLU A 43 -16.84 13.95 18.23
CA GLU A 43 -18.22 14.40 18.44
C GLU A 43 -18.63 15.39 17.34
N ASP A 44 -19.10 14.89 16.20
CA ASP A 44 -19.37 15.72 15.02
C ASP A 44 -20.33 16.89 15.30
N SER A 45 -21.40 16.69 16.09
CA SER A 45 -22.31 17.80 16.45
C SER A 45 -21.63 18.92 17.24
N PHE A 46 -20.64 18.57 18.07
CA PHE A 46 -19.86 19.53 18.84
C PHE A 46 -18.87 20.26 17.95
N GLU A 47 -18.07 19.55 17.16
CA GLU A 47 -17.07 20.17 16.30
C GLU A 47 -17.72 21.05 15.21
N VAL A 48 -18.85 20.63 14.62
CA VAL A 48 -19.61 21.44 13.65
C VAL A 48 -20.13 22.73 14.28
N ALA A 49 -20.67 22.66 15.51
CA ALA A 49 -21.17 23.85 16.20
C ALA A 49 -20.07 24.86 16.57
N HIS A 50 -18.80 24.43 16.58
CA HIS A 50 -17.65 25.24 16.95
C HIS A 50 -16.62 25.32 15.82
N ALA A 51 -17.02 25.07 14.57
CA ALA A 51 -16.11 25.04 13.43
C ALA A 51 -15.26 26.33 13.35
N GLY A 52 -13.96 26.18 13.13
CA GLY A 52 -12.99 27.27 13.12
C GLY A 52 -12.72 27.95 14.48
N ALA A 53 -13.28 27.48 15.60
CA ALA A 53 -13.01 28.04 16.93
C ALA A 53 -11.61 27.63 17.47
N GLY A 54 -11.06 28.47 18.35
CA GLY A 54 -9.76 28.23 19.00
C GLY A 54 -9.86 27.19 20.11
N ILE A 55 -8.87 26.31 20.23
CA ILE A 55 -8.83 25.23 21.24
C ILE A 55 -8.78 25.74 22.69
N ASP A 56 -8.42 26.99 22.90
CA ASP A 56 -8.42 27.67 24.19
C ASP A 56 -9.83 28.06 24.65
N SER A 57 -10.77 28.17 23.72
CA SER A 57 -12.17 28.51 23.98
C SER A 57 -13.08 27.29 24.15
N LEU A 58 -12.56 26.08 23.94
CA LEU A 58 -13.32 24.83 23.90
C LEU A 58 -12.94 23.89 25.05
N ASP A 59 -13.82 22.92 25.34
CA ASP A 59 -13.44 21.79 26.18
C ASP A 59 -12.50 20.85 25.41
N GLN A 60 -11.22 20.94 25.75
CA GLN A 60 -10.14 20.21 25.10
C GLN A 60 -10.30 18.68 25.22
N ASN A 61 -11.00 18.18 26.24
CA ASN A 61 -11.21 16.74 26.42
C ASN A 61 -12.20 16.14 25.41
N ARG A 62 -13.01 17.00 24.75
CA ARG A 62 -13.96 16.59 23.70
C ARG A 62 -13.36 16.60 22.30
N LEU A 63 -12.09 16.98 22.17
CA LEU A 63 -11.38 17.12 20.90
C LEU A 63 -10.35 15.98 20.75
N PRO A 64 -10.72 14.82 20.19
CA PRO A 64 -9.80 13.68 20.05
C PRO A 64 -8.61 13.99 19.13
N CYS A 65 -8.75 14.97 18.24
CA CYS A 65 -7.69 15.43 17.35
C CYS A 65 -6.49 16.02 18.12
N LEU A 66 -6.68 16.52 19.35
CA LEU A 66 -5.59 17.00 20.20
C LEU A 66 -4.67 15.85 20.62
N SER A 67 -5.26 14.75 21.11
CA SER A 67 -4.53 13.51 21.34
C SER A 67 -3.98 12.88 20.06
N GLU A 68 -4.35 13.41 18.89
CA GLU A 68 -3.74 13.08 17.61
C GLU A 68 -2.77 14.18 17.07
N ARG A 69 -2.36 15.15 17.89
CA ARG A 69 -1.38 16.23 17.56
C ARG A 69 -1.81 17.10 16.38
N ALA A 70 -3.11 17.33 16.23
CA ALA A 70 -3.69 18.17 15.18
C ALA A 70 -3.24 19.65 15.21
N THR A 71 -2.72 20.12 16.33
CA THR A 71 -2.41 21.53 16.58
C THR A 71 -0.93 21.75 16.91
N PHE A 72 -0.03 20.95 16.33
CA PHE A 72 1.41 21.05 16.63
C PHE A 72 2.02 22.41 16.25
N MET A 73 1.40 23.16 15.33
CA MET A 73 1.80 24.54 15.01
C MET A 73 1.15 25.60 15.91
N SER A 74 0.38 25.20 16.92
CA SER A 74 -0.26 26.13 17.85
C SER A 74 0.79 26.83 18.74
N PRO A 75 0.76 28.17 18.87
CA PRO A 75 1.53 28.86 19.90
C PRO A 75 0.96 28.64 21.31
N LEU A 76 -0.29 28.19 21.41
CA LEU A 76 -0.98 27.91 22.66
C LEU A 76 -0.73 26.47 23.07
N GLY A 77 -0.41 26.27 24.35
CA GLY A 77 -0.45 24.95 24.97
C GLY A 77 -1.87 24.54 25.35
N TYR A 78 -2.05 23.26 25.64
CA TYR A 78 -3.33 22.69 26.08
C TYR A 78 -3.13 21.57 27.09
N THR A 79 -4.18 21.23 27.82
CA THR A 79 -4.17 20.15 28.81
C THR A 79 -5.29 19.17 28.52
N VAL A 80 -4.94 17.90 28.32
CA VAL A 80 -5.91 16.81 28.14
C VAL A 80 -5.85 15.84 29.31
N VAL A 81 -7.01 15.31 29.68
CA VAL A 81 -7.12 14.23 30.66
C VAL A 81 -6.95 12.90 29.93
N LYS A 82 -5.98 12.10 30.37
CA LYS A 82 -5.77 10.73 29.88
C LYS A 82 -6.30 9.74 30.91
N GLN A 83 -6.79 8.61 30.41
CA GLN A 83 -7.34 7.51 31.23
C GLN A 83 -6.52 6.24 30.98
N HIS A 84 -6.10 5.57 32.05
CA HIS A 84 -5.31 4.35 31.93
C HIS A 84 -6.15 3.21 31.32
N PRO A 85 -5.70 2.51 30.25
CA PRO A 85 -6.51 1.51 29.55
C PRO A 85 -7.02 0.36 30.42
N TYR A 86 -6.30 0.03 31.50
CA TYR A 86 -6.66 -1.04 32.44
C TYR A 86 -7.17 -0.52 33.79
N ARG A 87 -7.58 0.75 33.90
CA ARG A 87 -8.02 1.33 35.19
C ARG A 87 -9.18 0.56 35.83
N ASP A 88 -10.06 -0.02 35.01
CA ASP A 88 -11.24 -0.76 35.45
C ASP A 88 -10.95 -2.24 35.76
N HIS A 89 -9.70 -2.68 35.54
CA HIS A 89 -9.28 -4.02 35.92
C HIS A 89 -9.28 -4.17 37.45
N ARG A 90 -9.79 -5.29 37.97
CA ARG A 90 -9.96 -5.53 39.42
C ARG A 90 -8.69 -5.28 40.25
N ALA A 91 -7.51 -5.53 39.69
CA ALA A 91 -6.23 -5.33 40.37
C ALA A 91 -5.81 -3.85 40.50
N LEU A 92 -6.31 -2.99 39.61
CA LEU A 92 -5.93 -1.57 39.48
C LEU A 92 -7.06 -0.60 39.83
N GLN A 93 -8.30 -1.10 39.88
CA GLN A 93 -9.49 -0.32 40.18
C GLN A 93 -9.36 0.43 41.50
N GLY A 94 -9.54 1.75 41.45
CA GLY A 94 -9.39 2.65 42.59
C GLY A 94 -7.93 2.93 43.01
N LYS A 95 -6.95 2.37 42.31
CA LYS A 95 -5.52 2.58 42.57
C LYS A 95 -4.80 3.43 41.52
N ILE A 96 -5.28 3.41 40.28
CA ILE A 96 -4.80 4.28 39.19
C ILE A 96 -5.91 5.24 38.82
N HIS A 97 -5.56 6.52 38.69
CA HIS A 97 -6.50 7.62 38.46
C HIS A 97 -6.19 8.38 37.16
N ASP A 98 -7.18 9.11 36.69
CA ASP A 98 -7.06 10.01 35.54
C ASP A 98 -5.89 11.00 35.77
N THR A 99 -5.13 11.25 34.70
CA THR A 99 -3.90 12.06 34.76
C THR A 99 -3.94 13.15 33.71
N HIS A 100 -3.57 14.37 34.10
CA HIS A 100 -3.52 15.52 33.21
C HIS A 100 -2.18 15.56 32.49
N VAL A 101 -2.22 15.60 31.16
CA VAL A 101 -1.03 15.82 30.31
C VAL A 101 -1.12 17.24 29.76
N THR A 102 -0.11 18.05 30.05
CA THR A 102 -0.01 19.41 29.52
C THR A 102 1.02 19.44 28.41
N LEU A 103 0.58 19.86 27.23
CA LEU A 103 1.44 20.08 26.08
C LEU A 103 1.68 21.59 25.91
N PRO A 104 2.93 22.07 25.86
CA PRO A 104 3.21 23.46 25.54
C PRO A 104 2.90 23.76 24.07
N GLY A 105 2.92 25.05 23.68
CA GLY A 105 2.86 25.43 22.28
C GLY A 105 4.08 24.92 21.49
N TYR A 106 3.90 24.66 20.20
CA TYR A 106 4.94 24.13 19.30
C TYR A 106 5.58 22.83 19.79
N ALA A 107 4.73 21.86 20.12
CA ALA A 107 5.18 20.56 20.61
C ALA A 107 4.31 19.40 20.12
N PHE A 108 4.88 18.22 20.23
CA PHE A 108 4.24 16.94 19.95
C PHE A 108 4.14 16.09 21.21
N GLU A 109 3.04 15.33 21.28
CA GLU A 109 2.91 14.17 22.15
C GLU A 109 3.55 12.97 21.46
N ALA A 110 4.80 12.65 21.82
CA ALA A 110 5.58 11.57 21.21
C ALA A 110 5.37 10.24 21.96
N VAL A 111 5.02 9.19 21.23
CA VAL A 111 4.73 7.87 21.81
C VAL A 111 5.46 6.78 21.02
N PRO A 112 6.45 6.06 21.61
CA PRO A 112 7.19 4.99 20.95
C PRO A 112 6.35 3.70 20.90
N PHE A 113 5.23 3.76 20.18
CA PHE A 113 4.16 2.75 20.22
C PHE A 113 4.65 1.34 19.84
N ARG A 114 5.54 1.25 18.83
CA ARG A 114 6.13 -0.03 18.40
C ARG A 114 6.96 -0.69 19.50
N TRP A 115 7.73 0.12 20.24
CA TRP A 115 8.61 -0.35 21.30
C TRP A 115 7.86 -0.81 22.55
N MET A 116 6.65 -0.29 22.77
CA MET A 116 5.79 -0.69 23.89
C MET A 116 5.04 -2.02 23.65
N ASN A 117 4.96 -2.51 22.41
CA ASN A 117 4.32 -3.78 22.11
C ASN A 117 5.24 -4.94 22.51
N ARG A 118 4.84 -5.81 23.44
CA ARG A 118 5.73 -6.87 23.98
C ARG A 118 6.20 -7.86 22.91
N GLN A 119 5.34 -8.21 21.97
CA GLN A 119 5.70 -9.15 20.91
C GLN A 119 6.72 -8.53 19.96
N VAL A 120 6.43 -7.31 19.46
CA VAL A 120 7.36 -6.59 18.58
C VAL A 120 8.65 -6.23 19.31
N PHE A 121 8.56 -5.87 20.59
CA PHE A 121 9.71 -5.59 21.43
C PHE A 121 10.62 -6.81 21.55
N ALA A 122 10.07 -7.99 21.81
CA ALA A 122 10.86 -9.22 21.93
C ALA A 122 11.43 -9.71 20.59
N GLN A 123 10.69 -9.53 19.48
CA GLN A 123 11.03 -10.11 18.18
C GLN A 123 11.86 -9.19 17.28
N GLU A 124 11.61 -7.88 17.34
CA GLU A 124 12.18 -6.91 16.38
C GLU A 124 13.04 -5.83 17.04
N VAL A 125 12.66 -5.33 18.22
CA VAL A 125 13.43 -4.29 18.93
C VAL A 125 14.60 -4.92 19.69
N GLY A 126 14.33 -5.95 20.48
CA GLY A 126 15.30 -6.68 21.28
C GLY A 126 15.52 -6.09 22.68
N HIS A 127 15.50 -6.95 23.70
CA HIS A 127 15.82 -6.58 25.09
C HIS A 127 17.22 -5.97 25.23
N GLU A 128 18.14 -6.31 24.33
CA GLU A 128 19.49 -5.74 24.30
C GLU A 128 19.53 -4.22 24.13
N ARG A 129 18.50 -3.62 23.52
CA ARG A 129 18.39 -2.16 23.35
C ARG A 129 17.93 -1.47 24.64
N VAL A 130 17.38 -2.21 25.61
CA VAL A 130 16.82 -1.67 26.85
C VAL A 130 17.42 -2.43 28.05
N PRO A 131 18.65 -2.09 28.47
CA PRO A 131 19.38 -2.87 29.48
C PRO A 131 18.73 -2.89 30.87
N LEU A 132 17.86 -1.92 31.17
CA LEU A 132 17.15 -1.84 32.44
C LEU A 132 15.80 -2.59 32.44
N PHE A 133 15.45 -3.26 31.34
CA PHE A 133 14.23 -4.04 31.26
C PHE A 133 14.31 -5.31 32.14
N SER A 134 13.31 -5.50 33.00
CA SER A 134 13.17 -6.64 33.91
C SER A 134 12.01 -7.54 33.51
N GLN A 135 12.33 -8.72 32.98
CA GLN A 135 11.33 -9.74 32.64
C GLN A 135 10.55 -10.20 33.90
N THR A 136 11.21 -10.28 35.05
CA THR A 136 10.58 -10.66 36.31
C THR A 136 9.55 -9.63 36.80
N ALA A 137 9.77 -8.34 36.50
CA ALA A 137 8.79 -7.29 36.80
C ALA A 137 7.54 -7.43 35.91
N GLU A 138 7.70 -7.70 34.61
CA GLU A 138 6.56 -8.00 33.72
C GLU A 138 5.78 -9.24 34.18
N GLU A 139 6.47 -10.32 34.55
CA GLU A 139 5.82 -11.53 35.06
C GLU A 139 5.01 -11.26 36.33
N THR A 140 5.48 -10.34 37.17
CA THR A 140 4.75 -9.89 38.37
C THR A 140 3.50 -9.10 37.99
N ALA A 141 3.59 -8.22 36.99
CA ALA A 141 2.45 -7.48 36.47
C ALA A 141 1.41 -8.43 35.83
N ASP A 142 1.87 -9.40 35.04
CA ASP A 142 1.02 -10.44 34.42
C ASP A 142 0.29 -11.28 35.47
N ALA A 143 0.99 -11.69 36.53
CA ALA A 143 0.39 -12.42 37.64
C ALA A 143 -0.67 -11.60 38.38
N ALA A 144 -0.44 -10.29 38.54
CA ALA A 144 -1.42 -9.39 39.15
C ALA A 144 -2.66 -9.15 38.26
N LEU A 145 -2.48 -9.15 36.94
CA LEU A 145 -3.56 -8.99 35.97
C LEU A 145 -4.26 -10.30 35.60
N GLY A 146 -3.67 -11.46 35.93
CA GLY A 146 -4.20 -12.78 35.56
C GLY A 146 -4.16 -13.05 34.06
N SER A 147 -3.40 -12.28 33.30
CA SER A 147 -3.20 -12.40 31.84
C SER A 147 -1.90 -11.71 31.44
N ALA A 148 -1.43 -11.95 30.22
CA ALA A 148 -0.29 -11.26 29.64
C ALA A 148 -0.79 -10.24 28.59
N PRO A 149 -0.85 -8.94 28.93
CA PRO A 149 -1.27 -7.91 27.98
C PRO A 149 -0.32 -7.80 26.78
N LEU A 150 -0.83 -7.23 25.69
CA LEU A 150 -0.04 -6.96 24.48
C LEU A 150 1.07 -5.92 24.69
N TRP A 151 0.94 -5.07 25.71
CA TRP A 151 1.82 -3.93 25.98
C TRP A 151 2.69 -4.19 27.20
N VAL A 152 3.88 -3.57 27.25
CA VAL A 152 4.72 -3.53 28.46
C VAL A 152 3.92 -2.88 29.58
N MET A 153 3.83 -3.55 30.73
CA MET A 153 2.92 -3.14 31.81
C MET A 153 3.62 -2.54 33.02
N ASP A 154 4.80 -3.05 33.40
CA ASP A 154 5.51 -2.54 34.57
C ASP A 154 6.05 -1.12 34.29
N GLY A 155 5.85 -0.22 35.25
CA GLY A 155 6.15 1.20 35.08
C GLY A 155 7.64 1.50 34.94
N ASP A 156 8.50 0.73 35.60
CA ASP A 156 9.94 0.90 35.50
C ASP A 156 10.44 0.36 34.14
N ASN A 157 9.86 -0.75 33.66
CA ASN A 157 10.11 -1.25 32.31
C ASN A 157 9.62 -0.27 31.24
N GLN A 158 8.41 0.28 31.38
CA GLN A 158 7.90 1.31 30.47
C GLN A 158 8.85 2.51 30.44
N ARG A 159 9.33 2.96 31.61
CA ARG A 159 10.32 4.04 31.70
C ARG A 159 11.62 3.68 30.99
N ALA A 160 12.16 2.49 31.25
CA ALA A 160 13.39 2.02 30.63
C ALA A 160 13.29 2.00 29.10
N VAL A 161 12.16 1.54 28.55
CA VAL A 161 11.91 1.52 27.10
C VAL A 161 11.87 2.95 26.54
N ILE A 162 11.17 3.88 27.20
CA ILE A 162 11.08 5.28 26.77
C ILE A 162 12.45 5.95 26.83
N ASP A 163 13.18 5.77 27.92
CA ASP A 163 14.49 6.38 28.10
C ASP A 163 15.48 5.86 27.06
N ALA A 164 15.48 4.55 26.77
CA ALA A 164 16.29 3.97 25.71
C ALA A 164 15.89 4.47 24.31
N PHE A 165 14.60 4.72 24.07
CA PHE A 165 14.12 5.30 22.83
C PHE A 165 14.59 6.75 22.65
N PHE A 166 14.50 7.59 23.69
CA PHE A 166 14.87 9.01 23.57
C PHE A 166 16.35 9.30 23.81
N GLU A 167 17.14 8.36 24.35
CA GLU A 167 18.59 8.52 24.55
C GLU A 167 19.34 8.98 23.28
N PRO A 168 19.14 8.41 22.08
CA PRO A 168 19.83 8.88 20.87
C PRO A 168 19.26 10.20 20.29
N VAL A 169 18.18 10.74 20.85
CA VAL A 169 17.59 12.01 20.40
C VAL A 169 18.33 13.14 21.11
N ALA A 170 19.06 13.96 20.36
CA ALA A 170 19.84 15.07 20.87
C ALA A 170 19.13 16.39 20.57
N PRO A 171 18.45 17.03 21.55
CA PRO A 171 17.86 18.35 21.34
C PRO A 171 18.91 19.36 20.88
N GLY A 172 18.55 20.19 19.90
CA GLY A 172 19.46 21.08 19.19
C GLY A 172 20.10 20.45 17.96
N ASP A 173 20.16 19.11 17.87
CA ASP A 173 20.77 18.41 16.74
C ASP A 173 19.79 17.54 15.94
N SER A 174 18.98 16.74 16.62
CA SER A 174 17.96 15.88 16.04
C SER A 174 16.85 16.70 15.36
N LEU A 175 16.23 16.07 14.37
CA LEU A 175 15.11 16.62 13.61
C LEU A 175 13.86 15.80 13.91
N VAL A 176 12.71 16.42 13.74
CA VAL A 176 11.40 15.77 13.75
C VAL A 176 10.70 16.02 12.41
N PHE A 177 10.16 14.96 11.82
CA PHE A 177 9.47 14.96 10.54
C PHE A 177 7.98 14.69 10.77
N ALA A 178 7.13 15.69 10.53
CA ALA A 178 5.69 15.52 10.60
C ALA A 178 5.18 14.84 9.33
N TYR A 179 4.30 13.86 9.47
CA TYR A 179 3.75 13.13 8.33
C TYR A 179 2.27 12.74 8.51
N LEU A 180 1.59 12.56 7.39
CA LEU A 180 0.21 12.08 7.29
C LEU A 180 0.19 10.62 6.91
N LYS A 181 -0.55 9.84 7.68
CA LYS A 181 -0.92 8.47 7.30
C LYS A 181 -2.07 8.43 6.28
N HIS A 182 -2.94 9.43 6.35
CA HIS A 182 -4.10 9.58 5.49
C HIS A 182 -4.26 11.05 5.09
N SER A 183 -4.48 11.29 3.80
CA SER A 183 -4.66 12.63 3.23
C SER A 183 -5.67 12.56 2.07
N PRO A 184 -6.24 13.70 1.63
CA PRO A 184 -7.11 13.75 0.45
C PRO A 184 -6.38 13.49 -0.88
N PHE A 185 -5.04 13.40 -0.85
CA PHE A 185 -4.19 13.17 -2.03
C PHE A 185 -3.82 11.68 -2.22
N GLN A 186 -4.19 10.82 -1.27
CA GLN A 186 -3.73 9.42 -1.18
C GLN A 186 -4.84 8.42 -1.54
N GLU A 187 -5.42 8.53 -2.74
CA GLU A 187 -6.49 7.60 -3.17
C GLU A 187 -5.94 6.26 -3.67
N GLN A 188 -4.84 6.28 -4.45
CA GLN A 188 -4.25 5.07 -5.06
C GLN A 188 -2.93 4.61 -4.40
N ARG A 189 -2.38 5.38 -3.46
CA ARG A 189 -1.09 5.10 -2.79
C ARG A 189 -1.29 4.74 -1.33
N THR A 190 -0.47 3.81 -0.84
CA THR A 190 -0.41 3.44 0.58
C THR A 190 0.74 4.12 1.33
N ASP A 191 1.53 4.94 0.63
CA ASP A 191 2.66 5.68 1.16
C ASP A 191 2.22 6.75 2.18
N ARG A 192 3.19 7.37 2.84
CA ARG A 192 2.97 8.42 3.84
C ARG A 192 3.36 9.76 3.25
N LEU A 193 2.61 10.81 3.56
CA LEU A 193 2.87 12.14 3.01
C LEU A 193 3.61 12.99 4.06
N LEU A 194 4.78 13.51 3.72
CA LEU A 194 5.57 14.36 4.60
C LEU A 194 4.99 15.77 4.62
N VAL A 195 4.71 16.29 5.81
CA VAL A 195 4.12 17.63 6.01
C VAL A 195 5.20 18.70 6.16
N GLY A 196 6.29 18.35 6.84
CA GLY A 196 7.35 19.29 7.16
C GLY A 196 8.36 18.69 8.12
N ALA A 197 9.42 19.46 8.39
CA ALA A 197 10.50 19.04 9.27
C ALA A 197 11.00 20.22 10.10
N ALA A 198 11.50 19.94 11.30
CA ALA A 198 12.06 20.95 12.19
C ALA A 198 13.07 20.36 13.17
N ARG A 199 13.83 21.22 13.84
CA ARG A 199 14.76 20.84 14.90
C ARG A 199 14.00 20.54 16.19
N ILE A 200 14.39 19.46 16.86
CA ILE A 200 13.93 19.16 18.21
C ILE A 200 14.65 20.10 19.17
N THR A 201 13.91 20.85 19.97
CA THR A 201 14.49 21.82 20.92
C THR A 201 14.52 21.27 22.34
N ARG A 202 13.60 20.36 22.67
CA ARG A 202 13.55 19.68 23.97
C ARG A 202 12.72 18.40 23.89
N ALA A 203 13.11 17.39 24.66
CA ALA A 203 12.31 16.20 24.93
C ALA A 203 12.14 16.07 26.45
N THR A 204 10.90 16.01 26.94
CA THR A 204 10.56 15.88 28.36
C THR A 204 9.86 14.55 28.58
N PRO A 205 10.48 13.59 29.30
CA PRO A 205 9.87 12.28 29.55
C PRO A 205 8.51 12.40 30.25
N PRO A 206 7.60 11.44 30.03
CA PRO A 206 6.26 11.47 30.63
C PRO A 206 6.32 11.36 32.16
N PRO A 207 5.26 11.75 32.89
CA PRO A 207 5.14 11.42 34.31
C PRO A 207 4.73 9.96 34.53
N MET A 208 4.67 9.53 35.80
CA MET A 208 3.93 8.31 36.16
C MET A 208 2.43 8.60 36.16
N TRP A 209 1.60 7.57 35.98
CA TRP A 209 0.16 7.69 36.21
C TRP A 209 -0.12 8.10 37.67
N ASN A 210 -1.14 8.93 37.89
CA ASN A 210 -1.62 9.26 39.23
C ASN A 210 -2.06 7.98 39.96
N GLN A 211 -1.46 7.71 41.12
CA GLN A 211 -1.62 6.44 41.84
C GLN A 211 -1.94 6.64 43.32
N SER A 212 -2.69 5.70 43.90
CA SER A 212 -2.99 5.62 45.33
C SER A 212 -3.06 4.17 45.82
N GLY A 213 -2.86 3.93 47.12
CA GLY A 213 -3.17 2.64 47.75
C GLY A 213 -2.28 1.47 47.32
N ASN A 214 -1.02 1.75 46.94
CA ASN A 214 -0.01 0.79 46.49
C ASN A 214 -0.55 -0.19 45.41
N PRO A 215 -0.53 0.22 44.14
CA PRO A 215 -0.83 -0.71 43.04
C PRO A 215 0.16 -1.88 43.04
N PRO A 216 -0.25 -3.04 42.51
CA PRO A 216 0.58 -4.25 42.49
C PRO A 216 1.87 -4.08 41.67
N PHE A 217 1.91 -3.12 40.76
CA PHE A 217 3.08 -2.65 40.01
C PHE A 217 2.88 -1.16 39.70
N THR A 218 3.97 -0.43 39.44
CA THR A 218 3.90 0.98 39.04
C THR A 218 3.48 1.07 37.58
N SER A 219 2.99 2.23 37.12
CA SER A 219 2.71 2.44 35.69
C SER A 219 3.13 3.83 35.24
N SER A 220 3.90 3.88 34.16
CA SER A 220 4.35 5.11 33.51
C SER A 220 3.38 5.51 32.40
N MET A 221 3.18 6.82 32.23
CA MET A 221 2.62 7.35 30.99
C MET A 221 3.62 7.17 29.85
N TRP A 222 3.16 7.27 28.60
CA TRP A 222 3.99 7.05 27.39
C TRP A 222 4.25 8.34 26.61
N GLU A 223 3.54 9.40 26.95
CA GLU A 223 3.47 10.68 26.28
C GLU A 223 4.69 11.57 26.58
N THR A 224 5.81 11.32 25.91
CA THR A 224 6.98 12.21 25.95
C THR A 224 6.65 13.51 25.21
N VAL A 225 6.83 14.65 25.87
CA VAL A 225 6.62 15.96 25.24
C VAL A 225 7.85 16.35 24.44
N VAL A 226 7.71 16.54 23.13
CA VAL A 226 8.79 16.95 22.23
C VAL A 226 8.50 18.34 21.67
N GLU A 227 9.27 19.35 22.09
CA GLU A 227 9.17 20.72 21.61
C GLU A 227 10.02 20.91 20.33
N HIS A 228 9.54 21.70 19.37
CA HIS A 228 10.22 21.91 18.09
C HIS A 228 10.37 23.38 17.69
N SER A 229 11.32 23.63 16.80
CA SER A 229 11.67 24.96 16.30
C SER A 229 10.75 25.53 15.22
N LEU A 230 9.91 24.71 14.58
CA LEU A 230 9.06 25.14 13.46
C LEU A 230 8.15 26.32 13.83
N ARG A 231 8.16 27.37 13.01
CA ARG A 231 7.32 28.57 13.13
C ARG A 231 6.77 28.97 11.75
N PRO A 232 5.71 29.79 11.67
CA PRO A 232 5.14 30.22 10.38
C PRO A 232 6.12 30.92 9.44
N ASP A 233 7.18 31.56 9.97
CA ASP A 233 8.24 32.20 9.19
C ASP A 233 9.28 31.23 8.61
N MET A 234 9.22 29.95 8.99
CA MET A 234 10.11 28.87 8.54
C MET A 234 11.60 29.21 8.72
N ALA A 235 11.97 29.92 9.80
CA ALA A 235 13.37 30.28 10.08
C ALA A 235 14.24 29.08 10.50
N ASP A 236 13.67 28.12 11.23
CA ASP A 236 14.35 26.88 11.67
C ASP A 236 13.42 25.67 11.47
N GLY A 237 13.00 25.45 10.22
CA GLY A 237 12.14 24.35 9.82
C GLY A 237 11.43 24.63 8.50
N ILE A 238 10.71 23.64 7.99
CA ILE A 238 9.92 23.72 6.76
C ILE A 238 8.51 23.17 7.01
N LEU A 239 7.49 23.81 6.43
CA LEU A 239 6.10 23.36 6.48
C LEU A 239 5.45 23.53 5.11
N LEU A 240 4.92 22.45 4.54
CA LEU A 240 4.26 22.49 3.25
C LEU A 240 2.80 22.97 3.37
N PRO A 241 2.36 23.96 2.57
CA PRO A 241 1.01 24.52 2.62
C PRO A 241 -0.02 23.65 1.89
N TYR A 242 -0.13 22.36 2.25
CA TYR A 242 -0.95 21.40 1.52
C TYR A 242 -2.43 21.76 1.37
N GLN A 243 -3.01 22.54 2.29
CA GLN A 243 -4.39 23.00 2.16
C GLN A 243 -4.63 23.82 0.89
N GLN A 244 -3.59 24.49 0.36
CA GLN A 244 -3.68 25.24 -0.89
C GLN A 244 -3.72 24.31 -2.12
N LEU A 245 -3.08 23.13 -2.06
CA LEU A 245 -3.11 22.15 -3.15
C LEU A 245 -4.49 21.52 -3.36
N VAL A 246 -5.32 21.42 -2.33
CA VAL A 246 -6.67 20.84 -2.47
C VAL A 246 -7.50 21.62 -3.50
N ARG A 247 -7.39 22.95 -3.49
CA ARG A 247 -8.10 23.82 -4.43
C ARG A 247 -7.62 23.60 -5.87
N LEU A 248 -6.31 23.56 -6.07
CA LEU A 248 -5.71 23.31 -7.39
C LEU A 248 -6.10 21.93 -7.94
N MET A 249 -6.10 20.90 -7.09
CA MET A 249 -6.58 19.57 -7.45
C MET A 249 -8.06 19.57 -7.83
N ASP A 250 -8.92 20.27 -7.09
CA ASP A 250 -10.35 20.38 -7.41
C ASP A 250 -10.61 21.17 -8.70
N GLU A 251 -9.69 22.07 -9.08
CA GLU A 251 -9.68 22.79 -10.36
C GLU A 251 -9.09 21.95 -11.52
N GLY A 252 -8.59 20.74 -11.24
CA GLY A 252 -8.07 19.80 -12.24
C GLY A 252 -6.58 19.98 -12.58
N HIS A 253 -5.82 20.72 -11.78
CA HIS A 253 -4.36 20.80 -11.92
C HIS A 253 -3.69 19.50 -11.45
N ASP A 254 -2.65 19.07 -12.17
CA ASP A 254 -1.75 18.01 -11.71
C ASP A 254 -0.85 18.56 -10.58
N ILE A 255 -0.92 17.91 -9.42
CA ILE A 255 -0.20 18.30 -8.21
C ILE A 255 0.86 17.28 -7.79
N ASP A 256 1.10 16.23 -8.56
CA ASP A 256 1.90 15.08 -8.10
C ASP A 256 3.33 15.48 -7.73
N LYS A 257 3.94 16.39 -8.49
CA LYS A 257 5.28 16.94 -8.20
C LYS A 257 5.31 17.83 -6.95
N ALA A 258 4.18 18.33 -6.49
CA ALA A 258 4.07 19.18 -5.29
C ALA A 258 3.82 18.37 -4.00
N LEU A 259 3.83 17.03 -4.08
CA LEU A 259 3.63 16.13 -2.95
C LEU A 259 4.97 15.53 -2.49
N ALA A 260 5.21 15.54 -1.18
CA ALA A 260 6.41 14.97 -0.57
C ALA A 260 6.05 13.62 0.04
N TRP A 261 6.65 12.55 -0.47
CA TRP A 261 6.38 11.19 -0.02
C TRP A 261 7.47 10.72 0.94
N ALA A 262 7.08 9.92 1.92
CA ALA A 262 8.06 9.27 2.78
C ALA A 262 8.97 8.36 1.93
N PRO A 263 10.25 8.26 2.30
CA PRO A 263 11.25 7.42 1.62
C PRO A 263 10.80 5.98 1.36
N GLU A 264 11.24 5.41 0.22
CA GLU A 264 10.96 4.03 -0.13
C GLU A 264 11.64 3.05 0.85
N GLY A 265 10.97 1.94 1.16
CA GLY A 265 11.48 0.94 2.11
C GLY A 265 11.45 1.38 3.58
N ARG A 266 11.05 2.62 3.88
CA ARG A 266 11.01 3.18 5.25
C ARG A 266 9.63 3.16 5.90
N VAL A 267 8.83 2.14 5.57
CA VAL A 267 7.43 2.05 6.01
C VAL A 267 7.34 2.00 7.54
N VAL A 268 8.27 1.32 8.21
CA VAL A 268 8.31 1.21 9.67
C VAL A 268 8.53 2.58 10.31
N GLU A 269 9.52 3.32 9.83
CA GLU A 269 9.85 4.65 10.33
C GLU A 269 8.68 5.64 10.18
N PHE A 270 7.76 5.43 9.22
CA PHE A 270 6.59 6.29 9.02
C PHE A 270 5.23 5.58 9.25
N SER A 271 5.15 4.55 10.12
CA SER A 271 3.87 3.85 10.38
C SER A 271 3.27 4.05 11.77
N TYR A 272 4.10 4.39 12.76
CA TYR A 272 3.70 4.51 14.17
C TYR A 272 3.49 5.96 14.60
N VAL A 273 3.07 6.20 15.86
CA VAL A 273 2.88 7.58 16.35
C VAL A 273 4.21 8.35 16.28
N THR A 274 5.27 7.74 16.83
CA THR A 274 6.64 8.23 16.77
C THR A 274 7.58 7.05 16.57
N GLU A 275 8.58 7.20 15.70
CA GLU A 275 9.65 6.22 15.49
C GLU A 275 10.97 6.94 15.15
N HIS A 276 12.08 6.23 15.30
CA HIS A 276 13.40 6.68 14.89
C HIS A 276 13.54 6.80 13.37
N LEU A 277 14.39 7.73 12.96
CA LEU A 277 14.88 7.92 11.59
C LEU A 277 16.41 8.01 11.64
N SER A 278 17.06 7.24 10.78
CA SER A 278 18.49 7.37 10.50
C SER A 278 18.80 8.67 9.77
N ASP A 279 20.09 9.02 9.68
CA ASP A 279 20.53 10.14 8.84
C ASP A 279 20.12 9.94 7.37
N ASP A 280 20.19 8.71 6.82
CA ASP A 280 19.81 8.42 5.43
C ASP A 280 18.32 8.62 5.20
N ALA A 281 17.48 8.11 6.11
CA ALA A 281 16.03 8.31 6.03
C ALA A 281 15.67 9.80 6.17
N ALA A 282 16.37 10.54 7.02
CA ALA A 282 16.18 11.98 7.20
C ALA A 282 16.64 12.79 5.98
N ILE A 283 17.78 12.44 5.36
CA ILE A 283 18.27 13.04 4.11
C ILE A 283 17.22 12.83 3.01
N GLU A 284 16.74 11.60 2.82
CA GLU A 284 15.76 11.29 1.77
C GLU A 284 14.42 12.02 2.00
N ALA A 285 13.95 12.09 3.25
CA ALA A 285 12.76 12.84 3.59
C ALA A 285 12.92 14.35 3.32
N LEU A 286 14.07 14.94 3.63
CA LEU A 286 14.36 16.34 3.31
C LEU A 286 14.46 16.57 1.80
N THR A 287 15.09 15.66 1.04
CA THR A 287 15.14 15.74 -0.42
C THR A 287 13.74 15.67 -1.03
N SER A 288 12.87 14.77 -0.54
CA SER A 288 11.48 14.71 -1.01
C SER A 288 10.70 16.00 -0.70
N LEU A 289 10.92 16.59 0.50
CA LEU A 289 10.37 17.90 0.82
C LEU A 289 10.92 18.98 -0.13
N GLN A 290 12.19 18.94 -0.53
CA GLN A 290 12.78 19.87 -1.50
C GLN A 290 12.07 19.78 -2.85
N SER A 291 11.96 18.57 -3.41
CA SER A 291 11.31 18.33 -4.69
C SER A 291 9.86 18.81 -4.69
N ALA A 292 9.13 18.58 -3.59
CA ALA A 292 7.76 19.07 -3.44
C ALA A 292 7.69 20.60 -3.40
N VAL A 293 8.64 21.25 -2.73
CA VAL A 293 8.75 22.71 -2.67
C VAL A 293 9.05 23.30 -4.06
N ASP A 294 9.83 22.61 -4.89
CA ASP A 294 10.07 23.00 -6.28
C ASP A 294 8.81 22.81 -7.15
N GLY A 295 8.12 21.66 -7.03
CA GLY A 295 6.85 21.42 -7.70
C GLY A 295 5.74 22.39 -7.30
N MET A 296 5.72 22.85 -6.04
CA MET A 296 4.81 23.91 -5.58
C MET A 296 5.07 25.25 -6.27
N SER A 297 6.34 25.61 -6.49
CA SER A 297 6.69 26.82 -7.25
C SER A 297 6.26 26.74 -8.70
N GLU A 298 6.34 25.57 -9.35
CA GLU A 298 5.82 25.38 -10.72
C GLU A 298 4.30 25.64 -10.79
N LEU A 299 3.57 25.39 -9.71
CA LEU A 299 2.13 25.67 -9.56
C LEU A 299 1.82 27.11 -9.07
N GLY A 300 2.85 27.95 -8.87
CA GLY A 300 2.70 29.32 -8.38
C GLY A 300 2.49 29.46 -6.87
N LEU A 301 2.80 28.42 -6.09
CA LEU A 301 2.76 28.42 -4.63
C LEU A 301 4.16 28.67 -4.06
N GLU A 302 4.42 29.90 -3.62
CA GLU A 302 5.72 30.29 -3.08
C GLU A 302 5.83 30.08 -1.56
N LEU A 303 6.93 29.48 -1.14
CA LEU A 303 7.30 29.33 0.27
C LEU A 303 8.37 30.36 0.67
N PRO A 304 8.49 30.72 1.97
CA PRO A 304 9.57 31.58 2.44
C PRO A 304 10.97 31.05 2.07
N ASP A 305 11.83 31.92 1.53
CA ASP A 305 13.23 31.60 1.19
C ASP A 305 14.03 31.05 2.38
N THR A 306 13.67 31.46 3.60
CA THR A 306 14.25 30.97 4.85
C THR A 306 14.09 29.46 5.00
N GLY A 307 12.90 28.93 4.68
CA GLY A 307 12.61 27.50 4.73
C GLY A 307 13.42 26.71 3.69
N ARG A 308 13.50 27.21 2.45
CA ARG A 308 14.31 26.60 1.38
C ARG A 308 15.79 26.51 1.77
N LYS A 309 16.36 27.61 2.30
CA LYS A 309 17.76 27.66 2.78
C LYS A 309 17.99 26.73 3.98
N TRP A 310 17.05 26.68 4.91
CA TRP A 310 17.12 25.78 6.05
C TRP A 310 17.16 24.31 5.61
N LEU A 311 16.28 23.93 4.67
CA LEU A 311 16.19 22.58 4.15
C LEU A 311 17.52 22.16 3.49
N GLN A 312 18.05 22.98 2.58
CA GLN A 312 19.34 22.71 1.94
C GLN A 312 20.47 22.60 2.97
N GLY A 313 20.54 23.52 3.92
CA GLY A 313 21.55 23.48 4.99
C GLY A 313 21.44 22.26 5.89
N GLN A 314 20.23 21.74 6.14
CA GLN A 314 20.07 20.48 6.88
C GLN A 314 20.49 19.26 6.04
N ILE A 315 20.18 19.21 4.75
CA ILE A 315 20.68 18.13 3.87
C ILE A 315 22.21 18.08 3.91
N GLU A 316 22.88 19.21 3.70
CA GLU A 316 24.35 19.31 3.73
C GLU A 316 24.93 18.86 5.08
N ARG A 317 24.30 19.31 6.18
CA ARG A 317 24.69 18.93 7.55
C ARG A 317 24.51 17.44 7.83
N LEU A 318 23.38 16.86 7.44
CA LEU A 318 23.10 15.44 7.70
C LEU A 318 24.03 14.53 6.90
N TRP A 319 24.40 14.91 5.68
CA TRP A 319 25.43 14.19 4.92
C TRP A 319 26.77 14.11 5.65
N GLN A 320 27.15 15.19 6.36
CA GLN A 320 28.34 15.17 7.21
C GLN A 320 28.13 14.30 8.46
N MET A 321 26.94 14.33 9.07
CA MET A 321 26.63 13.57 10.30
C MET A 321 26.48 12.07 10.08
N ARG A 322 25.94 11.65 8.92
CA ARG A 322 25.78 10.25 8.49
C ARG A 322 27.04 9.43 8.75
N GLY A 323 28.19 10.04 8.45
CA GLY A 323 29.48 9.39 8.56
C GLY A 323 29.64 8.21 7.59
N PRO A 324 30.74 7.47 7.71
CA PRO A 324 31.07 6.43 6.74
C PRO A 324 30.34 5.11 6.99
N VAL A 325 29.90 4.81 8.22
CA VAL A 325 29.48 3.45 8.61
C VAL A 325 28.07 3.32 9.24
N PRO A 326 26.99 3.81 8.59
CA PRO A 326 25.64 3.73 9.16
C PRO A 326 25.15 2.29 9.43
N GLY A 327 25.59 1.30 8.64
CA GLY A 327 25.24 -0.12 8.78
C GLY A 327 26.03 -0.89 9.82
N LEU A 328 26.96 -0.24 10.52
CA LEU A 328 27.81 -0.87 11.53
C LEU A 328 27.03 -1.65 12.61
N PRO A 329 25.87 -1.19 13.14
CA PRO A 329 25.08 -1.99 14.07
C PRO A 329 24.70 -3.37 13.52
N GLY A 330 24.30 -3.46 12.26
CA GLY A 330 23.97 -4.74 11.61
C GLY A 330 25.17 -5.69 11.58
N VAL A 331 26.34 -5.17 11.19
CA VAL A 331 27.60 -5.93 11.18
C VAL A 331 27.99 -6.42 12.58
N LEU A 332 27.90 -5.56 13.60
CA LEU A 332 28.22 -5.92 14.98
C LEU A 332 27.29 -7.02 15.51
N LYS A 333 26.00 -7.01 15.13
CA LYS A 333 25.05 -8.06 15.51
C LYS A 333 25.46 -9.41 14.92
N VAL A 334 25.86 -9.47 13.65
CA VAL A 334 26.30 -10.72 12.99
C VAL A 334 27.54 -11.33 13.65
N ILE A 335 28.48 -10.52 14.13
CA ILE A 335 29.65 -11.02 14.87
C ILE A 335 29.36 -11.30 16.36
N GLY A 336 28.09 -11.26 16.77
CA GLY A 336 27.62 -11.67 18.10
C GLY A 336 27.78 -10.61 19.19
N VAL A 337 27.85 -9.32 18.85
CA VAL A 337 27.76 -8.23 19.83
C VAL A 337 26.34 -8.15 20.36
N GLN A 338 26.19 -8.16 21.68
CA GLN A 338 24.87 -8.17 22.32
C GLN A 338 24.14 -6.84 22.14
N GLN A 339 24.82 -5.70 22.31
CA GLN A 339 24.24 -4.36 22.19
C GLN A 339 24.83 -3.62 20.98
N PRO A 340 24.49 -4.03 19.75
CA PRO A 340 25.17 -3.56 18.54
C PRO A 340 25.08 -2.05 18.31
N TYR A 341 23.91 -1.44 18.56
CA TYR A 341 23.71 -0.01 18.37
C TYR A 341 24.52 0.83 19.36
N VAL A 342 24.56 0.42 20.64
CA VAL A 342 25.37 1.08 21.68
C VAL A 342 26.85 0.96 21.35
N ALA A 343 27.29 -0.24 20.96
CA ALA A 343 28.67 -0.50 20.57
C ALA A 343 29.10 0.29 19.33
N ALA A 344 28.26 0.37 18.30
CA ALA A 344 28.54 1.16 17.10
C ALA A 344 28.72 2.64 17.42
N ARG A 345 27.83 3.22 18.24
CA ARG A 345 27.98 4.61 18.70
C ARG A 345 29.30 4.83 19.45
N ALA A 346 29.66 3.91 20.35
CA ALA A 346 30.93 3.98 21.08
C ALA A 346 32.14 3.88 20.13
N VAL A 347 32.10 2.99 19.14
CA VAL A 347 33.15 2.83 18.12
C VAL A 347 33.32 4.12 17.32
N ILE A 348 32.25 4.71 16.81
CA ILE A 348 32.32 5.93 16.01
C ILE A 348 32.77 7.13 16.86
N ALA A 349 32.28 7.24 18.09
CA ALA A 349 32.67 8.31 19.00
C ALA A 349 34.16 8.25 19.39
N GLU A 350 34.69 7.06 19.65
CA GLU A 350 36.10 6.86 20.02
C GLU A 350 37.06 6.98 18.83
N ALA A 351 36.62 6.60 17.62
CA ALA A 351 37.39 6.82 16.39
C ALA A 351 37.57 8.33 16.10
N GLY A 352 36.52 9.12 16.34
CA GLY A 352 36.51 10.56 16.05
C GLY A 352 36.55 10.86 14.55
N ASP A 353 36.67 12.15 14.20
CA ASP A 353 36.51 12.60 12.81
C ASP A 353 37.73 12.32 11.92
N SER A 354 38.89 12.03 12.52
CA SER A 354 40.17 11.84 11.81
C SER A 354 40.53 10.38 11.52
N THR A 355 39.72 9.42 11.96
CA THR A 355 40.02 7.99 11.83
C THR A 355 38.82 7.25 11.31
N ASP A 356 39.03 6.40 10.30
CA ASP A 356 38.00 5.50 9.78
C ASP A 356 37.49 4.59 10.92
N PRO A 357 36.20 4.68 11.30
CA PRO A 357 35.64 3.84 12.35
C PRO A 357 35.78 2.35 12.08
N TRP A 358 35.83 1.92 10.81
CA TRP A 358 36.07 0.53 10.45
C TRP A 358 37.48 0.08 10.84
N ASN A 359 38.50 0.82 10.42
CA ASN A 359 39.90 0.49 10.73
C ASN A 359 40.17 0.52 12.25
N PHE A 360 39.52 1.44 12.96
CA PHE A 360 39.53 1.49 14.41
C PHE A 360 38.89 0.22 15.02
N LEU A 361 37.72 -0.18 14.54
CA LEU A 361 37.06 -1.42 14.97
C LEU A 361 37.92 -2.66 14.72
N GLU A 362 38.57 -2.78 13.57
CA GLU A 362 39.47 -3.90 13.27
C GLU A 362 40.63 -3.99 14.27
N THR A 363 41.19 -2.84 14.63
CA THR A 363 42.24 -2.74 15.66
C THR A 363 41.74 -3.23 17.02
N VAL A 364 40.52 -2.84 17.40
CA VAL A 364 39.86 -3.28 18.63
C VAL A 364 39.56 -4.78 18.61
N LEU A 365 39.06 -5.32 17.50
CA LEU A 365 38.76 -6.75 17.35
C LEU A 365 40.03 -7.61 17.33
N ALA A 366 41.14 -7.08 16.80
CA ALA A 366 42.44 -7.74 16.84
C ALA A 366 43.01 -7.82 18.28
N ASN A 367 42.81 -6.76 19.07
CA ASN A 367 43.24 -6.69 20.47
C ASN A 367 42.17 -6.06 21.40
N PRO A 368 41.16 -6.84 21.85
CA PRO A 368 40.07 -6.29 22.67
C PRO A 368 40.54 -5.82 24.05
N SER A 369 41.72 -6.24 24.52
CA SER A 369 42.26 -5.82 25.82
C SER A 369 42.61 -4.32 25.85
N SER A 370 42.97 -3.75 24.70
CA SER A 370 43.28 -2.33 24.52
C SER A 370 42.07 -1.47 24.12
N ALA A 371 40.87 -2.05 24.02
CA ALA A 371 39.67 -1.30 23.67
C ALA A 371 39.41 -0.17 24.69
N PRO A 372 38.89 1.00 24.27
CA PRO A 372 38.43 2.03 25.20
C PRO A 372 37.35 1.55 26.18
N SER A 373 37.22 2.25 27.31
CA SER A 373 36.29 1.86 28.39
C SER A 373 34.83 1.78 27.94
N ALA A 374 34.42 2.62 26.98
CA ALA A 374 33.07 2.60 26.41
C ALA A 374 32.80 1.38 25.51
N ILE A 375 33.85 0.74 24.96
CA ILE A 375 33.73 -0.37 24.00
C ILE A 375 33.94 -1.73 24.67
N LYS A 376 34.80 -1.81 25.69
CA LYS A 376 35.12 -3.03 26.45
C LYS A 376 33.89 -3.86 26.88
N PRO A 377 32.76 -3.26 27.34
CA PRO A 377 31.58 -4.03 27.72
C PRO A 377 30.92 -4.78 26.56
N HIS A 378 31.15 -4.34 25.32
CA HIS A 378 30.46 -4.85 24.14
C HIS A 378 31.35 -5.74 23.25
N ILE A 379 32.64 -5.43 23.16
CA ILE A 379 33.60 -6.16 22.32
C ILE A 379 34.69 -6.79 23.20
N GLY A 380 34.63 -8.11 23.34
CA GLY A 380 35.52 -8.88 24.21
C GLY A 380 36.30 -9.98 23.49
N SER A 381 36.86 -10.90 24.28
CA SER A 381 37.65 -12.03 23.77
C SER A 381 36.86 -13.01 22.90
N LEU A 382 35.54 -13.10 23.09
CA LEU A 382 34.67 -13.92 22.24
C LEU A 382 34.59 -13.34 20.81
N GLN A 383 34.23 -12.07 20.67
CA GLN A 383 34.14 -11.38 19.38
C GLN A 383 35.49 -11.40 18.65
N ALA A 384 36.60 -11.19 19.36
CA ALA A 384 37.94 -11.32 18.78
C ALA A 384 38.25 -12.74 18.25
N ARG A 385 37.78 -13.79 18.93
CA ARG A 385 37.91 -15.18 18.44
C ARG A 385 37.04 -15.43 17.21
N ILE A 386 35.82 -14.90 17.19
CA ILE A 386 34.92 -14.97 16.03
C ILE A 386 35.56 -14.25 14.84
N TRP A 387 36.01 -13.01 15.02
CA TRP A 387 36.64 -12.18 13.99
C TRP A 387 37.84 -12.87 13.32
N LYS A 388 38.69 -13.53 14.12
CA LYS A 388 39.83 -14.32 13.60
C LYS A 388 39.44 -15.47 12.67
N LYS A 389 38.19 -15.94 12.71
CA LYS A 389 37.66 -17.00 11.85
C LYS A 389 36.90 -16.47 10.64
N VAL A 390 36.55 -15.19 10.60
CA VAL A 390 35.97 -14.55 9.40
C VAL A 390 37.04 -14.46 8.32
N THR A 391 36.74 -14.95 7.12
CA THR A 391 37.66 -14.94 5.97
C THR A 391 37.89 -13.51 5.46
N PRO A 392 39.00 -13.23 4.75
CA PRO A 392 39.27 -11.90 4.19
C PRO A 392 38.12 -11.39 3.32
N GLU A 393 37.55 -12.24 2.47
CA GLU A 393 36.45 -11.90 1.56
C GLU A 393 35.18 -11.52 2.35
N ARG A 394 34.83 -12.30 3.37
CA ARG A 394 33.71 -11.96 4.26
C ARG A 394 33.96 -10.67 5.04
N ARG A 395 35.20 -10.35 5.41
CA ARG A 395 35.52 -9.06 6.06
C ARG A 395 35.36 -7.90 5.08
N ALA A 396 35.76 -8.06 3.83
CA ALA A 396 35.54 -7.05 2.79
C ALA A 396 34.04 -6.80 2.57
N VAL A 397 33.21 -7.86 2.48
CA VAL A 397 31.75 -7.70 2.41
C VAL A 397 31.20 -7.00 3.65
N LEU A 398 31.60 -7.40 4.86
CA LEU A 398 31.14 -6.73 6.08
C LEU A 398 31.56 -5.24 6.12
N ARG A 399 32.74 -4.90 5.59
CA ARG A 399 33.20 -3.51 5.47
C ARG A 399 32.31 -2.71 4.52
N LEU A 400 32.03 -3.27 3.33
CA LEU A 400 31.11 -2.69 2.35
C LEU A 400 29.72 -2.48 2.95
N LEU A 401 29.15 -3.52 3.56
CA LEU A 401 27.82 -3.48 4.19
C LEU A 401 27.74 -2.50 5.37
N ALA A 402 28.84 -2.23 6.07
CA ALA A 402 28.85 -1.21 7.11
C ALA A 402 28.57 0.19 6.55
N GLY A 403 28.84 0.45 5.26
CA GLY A 403 28.53 1.70 4.59
C GLY A 403 27.06 1.90 4.22
N PHE A 404 26.28 0.81 4.18
CA PHE A 404 24.86 0.82 3.81
C PHE A 404 23.98 1.01 5.06
N ASP A 405 22.99 1.90 5.02
CA ASP A 405 22.03 2.05 6.12
C ASP A 405 20.98 0.91 6.08
N ILE A 406 21.39 -0.28 6.51
CA ILE A 406 20.63 -1.52 6.44
C ILE A 406 20.49 -2.22 7.79
N SER A 407 19.43 -3.01 7.93
CA SER A 407 19.10 -3.74 9.15
C SER A 407 20.03 -4.95 9.38
N PRO A 408 20.15 -5.48 10.61
CA PRO A 408 20.86 -6.73 10.85
C PRO A 408 20.32 -7.92 10.03
N THR A 409 19.01 -7.95 9.77
CA THR A 409 18.38 -8.99 8.94
C THR A 409 18.87 -8.89 7.50
N GLN A 410 18.95 -7.68 6.94
CA GLN A 410 19.48 -7.43 5.61
C GLN A 410 20.97 -7.78 5.52
N VAL A 411 21.77 -7.43 6.52
CA VAL A 411 23.19 -7.83 6.57
C VAL A 411 23.34 -9.36 6.53
N GLN A 412 22.56 -10.09 7.34
CA GLN A 412 22.60 -11.56 7.35
C GLN A 412 22.14 -12.14 6.01
N MET A 413 21.05 -11.62 5.44
CA MET A 413 20.51 -12.02 4.14
C MET A 413 21.56 -11.90 3.03
N LEU A 414 22.25 -10.76 2.95
CA LEU A 414 23.27 -10.50 1.93
C LEU A 414 24.54 -11.34 2.15
N LEU A 415 24.94 -11.57 3.40
CA LEU A 415 26.11 -12.43 3.71
C LEU A 415 25.89 -13.90 3.39
N ASP A 416 24.66 -14.38 3.58
CA ASP A 416 24.29 -15.76 3.29
C ASP A 416 23.95 -15.98 1.81
N GLY A 417 23.76 -14.90 1.04
CA GLY A 417 23.33 -14.97 -0.36
C GLY A 417 21.86 -15.36 -0.53
N ASN A 418 21.08 -15.34 0.55
CA ASN A 418 19.66 -15.74 0.59
C ASN A 418 18.75 -14.64 0.04
N THR A 419 18.98 -14.27 -1.22
CA THR A 419 18.26 -13.21 -1.94
C THR A 419 17.33 -13.81 -2.99
N GLU A 420 16.53 -12.98 -3.67
CA GLU A 420 15.63 -13.48 -4.74
C GLU A 420 16.44 -14.12 -5.87
N VAL A 421 17.50 -13.43 -6.28
CA VAL A 421 18.52 -13.97 -7.19
C VAL A 421 19.76 -14.23 -6.36
N ALA A 422 19.95 -15.51 -6.00
CA ALA A 422 21.05 -15.91 -5.13
C ALA A 422 22.40 -15.39 -5.64
N MET A 423 23.20 -14.86 -4.71
CA MET A 423 24.52 -14.29 -5.01
C MET A 423 25.55 -14.78 -4.00
N THR A 424 26.79 -14.82 -4.42
CA THR A 424 27.96 -15.08 -3.58
C THR A 424 28.53 -13.78 -3.01
N ALA A 425 29.38 -13.91 -2.00
CA ALA A 425 30.14 -12.79 -1.45
C ALA A 425 31.07 -12.14 -2.50
N GLU A 426 31.58 -12.92 -3.46
CA GLU A 426 32.45 -12.45 -4.54
C GLU A 426 31.64 -11.60 -5.53
N GLU A 427 30.52 -12.11 -6.02
CA GLU A 427 29.61 -11.36 -6.90
C GLU A 427 29.12 -10.04 -6.27
N LEU A 428 28.90 -10.02 -4.95
CA LEU A 428 28.53 -8.78 -4.25
C LEU A 428 29.68 -7.75 -4.16
N LEU A 429 30.94 -8.20 -4.09
CA LEU A 429 32.10 -7.30 -4.14
C LEU A 429 32.35 -6.82 -5.58
N GLU A 430 32.16 -7.70 -6.57
CA GLU A 430 32.23 -7.36 -7.99
C GLU A 430 31.12 -6.40 -8.40
N ASN A 431 29.92 -6.52 -7.83
CA ASN A 431 28.82 -5.60 -8.05
C ASN A 431 28.05 -5.31 -6.75
N PRO A 432 28.40 -4.23 -6.03
CA PRO A 432 27.69 -3.82 -4.82
C PRO A 432 26.20 -3.55 -5.01
N TYR A 433 25.76 -3.20 -6.23
CA TYR A 433 24.35 -2.94 -6.51
C TYR A 433 23.48 -4.19 -6.55
N PHE A 434 24.07 -5.39 -6.57
CA PHE A 434 23.31 -6.64 -6.37
C PHE A 434 22.61 -6.70 -5.02
N ALA A 435 23.11 -5.99 -3.99
CA ALA A 435 22.39 -5.81 -2.74
C ALA A 435 20.96 -5.26 -2.95
N SER A 436 20.77 -4.40 -3.96
CA SER A 436 19.47 -3.87 -4.37
C SER A 436 18.79 -4.73 -5.42
N THR A 437 19.44 -4.96 -6.57
CA THR A 437 18.77 -5.53 -7.75
C THR A 437 18.33 -6.98 -7.56
N CYS A 438 19.03 -7.75 -6.71
CA CYS A 438 18.66 -9.13 -6.40
C CYS A 438 17.67 -9.25 -5.22
N THR A 439 17.19 -8.13 -4.67
CA THR A 439 16.29 -8.14 -3.50
C THR A 439 14.94 -7.47 -3.75
N TYR A 440 14.67 -6.93 -4.96
CA TYR A 440 13.43 -6.18 -5.27
C TYR A 440 12.15 -6.92 -4.90
N GLY A 441 12.11 -8.23 -5.11
CA GLY A 441 10.96 -9.06 -4.82
C GLY A 441 10.84 -9.55 -3.38
N MET A 442 11.73 -9.11 -2.49
CA MET A 442 11.77 -9.55 -1.09
C MET A 442 11.19 -8.50 -0.14
N LYS A 443 10.66 -8.98 0.99
CA LYS A 443 10.23 -8.10 2.10
C LYS A 443 11.36 -7.21 2.63
N GLU A 444 12.58 -7.75 2.69
CA GLU A 444 13.78 -7.07 3.21
C GLU A 444 14.60 -6.39 2.10
N HIS A 445 13.95 -5.96 1.01
CA HIS A 445 14.62 -5.27 -0.11
C HIS A 445 15.50 -4.11 0.37
N VAL A 446 16.71 -4.00 -0.19
CA VAL A 446 17.62 -2.87 0.04
C VAL A 446 17.45 -1.86 -1.10
N PRO A 447 16.97 -0.63 -0.85
CA PRO A 447 16.76 0.34 -1.92
C PRO A 447 18.06 0.72 -2.64
N PHE A 448 17.99 0.95 -3.95
CA PHE A 448 19.11 1.42 -4.78
C PHE A 448 19.85 2.62 -4.16
N THR A 449 19.08 3.60 -3.68
CA THR A 449 19.61 4.83 -3.08
C THR A 449 20.43 4.57 -1.81
N THR A 450 20.20 3.47 -1.08
CA THR A 450 21.01 3.09 0.09
C THR A 450 22.43 2.73 -0.32
N ILE A 451 22.57 2.03 -1.44
CA ILE A 451 23.87 1.65 -2.01
C ILE A 451 24.53 2.89 -2.63
N ASP A 452 23.78 3.66 -3.42
CA ASP A 452 24.30 4.84 -4.12
C ASP A 452 24.87 5.88 -3.16
N ARG A 453 24.19 6.15 -2.03
CA ARG A 453 24.65 7.11 -1.02
C ARG A 453 25.96 6.71 -0.36
N ALA A 454 26.19 5.40 -0.21
CA ALA A 454 27.41 4.90 0.39
C ALA A 454 28.60 5.00 -0.58
N LEU A 455 28.37 4.70 -1.87
CA LEU A 455 29.44 4.69 -2.88
C LEU A 455 29.75 6.07 -3.47
N PHE A 456 28.73 6.92 -3.60
CA PHE A 456 28.81 8.23 -4.25
C PHE A 456 28.30 9.37 -3.37
N PRO A 457 28.89 9.60 -2.18
CA PRO A 457 28.50 10.72 -1.33
C PRO A 457 28.84 12.08 -1.97
N PRO A 458 28.18 13.18 -1.57
CA PRO A 458 28.53 14.52 -2.04
C PRO A 458 29.99 14.88 -1.79
N SER A 459 30.57 15.72 -2.65
CA SER A 459 31.99 16.12 -2.55
C SER A 459 32.34 16.97 -1.33
N HIS A 460 31.34 17.52 -0.63
CA HIS A 460 31.55 18.34 0.56
C HIS A 460 31.74 17.54 1.85
N VAL A 461 31.49 16.23 1.86
CA VAL A 461 31.69 15.40 3.06
C VAL A 461 33.18 15.21 3.34
N THR A 462 33.57 15.18 4.62
CA THR A 462 34.98 15.02 5.01
C THR A 462 35.40 13.59 5.30
N TRP A 463 34.45 12.65 5.31
CA TRP A 463 34.69 11.23 5.58
C TRP A 463 34.81 10.45 4.27
N THR A 464 35.52 9.31 4.32
CA THR A 464 35.70 8.42 3.17
C THR A 464 34.77 7.21 3.29
N PRO A 465 34.04 6.82 2.22
CA PRO A 465 33.29 5.57 2.20
C PRO A 465 34.13 4.36 2.63
N PRO A 466 33.58 3.41 3.41
CA PRO A 466 34.27 2.19 3.80
C PRO A 466 34.22 1.17 2.66
N VAL A 467 34.63 1.57 1.45
CA VAL A 467 34.64 0.70 0.28
C VAL A 467 35.95 -0.12 0.31
N PRO A 468 35.89 -1.46 0.27
CA PRO A 468 37.08 -2.30 0.19
C PRO A 468 37.88 -2.03 -1.09
N ASP A 469 39.19 -2.24 -1.05
CA ASP A 469 40.08 -2.01 -2.21
C ASP A 469 39.73 -2.93 -3.40
N GLU A 470 39.12 -4.07 -3.12
CA GLU A 470 38.63 -5.03 -4.11
C GLU A 470 37.46 -4.48 -4.95
N VAL A 471 36.72 -3.49 -4.43
CA VAL A 471 35.59 -2.86 -5.13
C VAL A 471 36.10 -1.66 -5.93
N ALA A 472 36.56 -1.91 -7.16
CA ALA A 472 37.00 -0.84 -8.06
C ALA A 472 35.80 -0.09 -8.64
N VAL A 473 35.53 1.14 -8.17
CA VAL A 473 34.42 2.00 -8.66
C VAL A 473 34.93 2.99 -9.72
N GLU A 474 34.35 2.98 -10.91
CA GLU A 474 34.79 3.78 -12.08
C GLU A 474 34.18 5.19 -12.15
N GLY A 475 34.04 5.85 -10.99
CA GLY A 475 33.41 7.17 -10.90
C GLY A 475 31.89 7.14 -11.12
N HIS A 476 31.28 8.32 -11.26
CA HIS A 476 29.81 8.45 -11.21
C HIS A 476 29.06 7.86 -12.42
N LEU A 477 29.77 7.47 -13.49
CA LEU A 477 29.23 6.78 -14.68
C LEU A 477 29.54 5.27 -14.69
N ASP A 478 29.92 4.70 -13.54
CA ASP A 478 30.15 3.26 -13.41
C ASP A 478 28.99 2.44 -14.01
N ARG A 479 29.30 1.50 -14.92
CA ARG A 479 28.28 0.70 -15.64
C ARG A 479 27.27 0.06 -14.69
N ARG A 480 27.75 -0.51 -13.58
CA ARG A 480 26.92 -1.24 -12.59
C ARG A 480 25.93 -0.31 -11.91
N ARG A 481 26.35 0.93 -11.62
CA ARG A 481 25.48 1.99 -11.07
C ARG A 481 24.37 2.34 -12.04
N ILE A 482 24.71 2.57 -13.31
CA ILE A 482 23.73 3.00 -14.31
C ILE A 482 22.73 1.87 -14.62
N GLU A 483 23.19 0.63 -14.71
CA GLU A 483 22.32 -0.55 -14.83
C GLU A 483 21.32 -0.64 -13.66
N ALA A 484 21.81 -0.49 -12.42
CA ALA A 484 20.97 -0.53 -11.23
C ALA A 484 19.98 0.65 -11.15
N LEU A 485 20.39 1.85 -11.58
CA LEU A 485 19.50 3.02 -11.68
C LEU A 485 18.39 2.80 -12.72
N LEU A 486 18.72 2.29 -13.90
CA LEU A 486 17.73 1.94 -14.93
C LEU A 486 16.77 0.86 -14.42
N THR A 487 17.28 -0.13 -13.68
CA THR A 487 16.48 -1.17 -13.03
C THR A 487 15.50 -0.56 -12.02
N ASP A 488 15.97 0.34 -11.14
CA ASP A 488 15.14 1.05 -10.15
C ASP A 488 14.02 1.88 -10.80
N VAL A 489 14.34 2.57 -11.90
CA VAL A 489 13.36 3.29 -12.72
C VAL A 489 12.30 2.34 -13.27
N LEU A 490 12.69 1.22 -13.87
CA LEU A 490 11.75 0.25 -14.44
C LEU A 490 10.90 -0.44 -13.38
N GLU A 491 11.44 -0.70 -12.18
CA GLU A 491 10.67 -1.21 -11.04
C GLU A 491 9.58 -0.23 -10.60
N ARG A 492 9.87 1.08 -10.59
CA ARG A 492 8.87 2.12 -10.33
C ARG A 492 7.80 2.19 -11.42
N GLN A 493 8.20 2.11 -12.69
CA GLN A 493 7.26 2.10 -13.82
C GLN A 493 6.38 0.83 -13.83
N GLY A 494 6.95 -0.33 -13.48
CA GLY A 494 6.20 -1.58 -13.32
C GLY A 494 5.09 -1.50 -12.27
N ARG A 495 5.30 -0.75 -11.17
CA ARG A 495 4.26 -0.49 -10.16
C ARG A 495 3.15 0.43 -10.67
N GLN A 496 3.44 1.26 -11.68
CA GLN A 496 2.47 2.12 -12.36
C GLN A 496 1.74 1.41 -13.51
N GLY A 497 2.24 0.24 -13.92
CA GLY A 497 1.61 -0.62 -14.92
C GLY A 497 2.49 -0.94 -16.12
N ASP A 498 3.60 -0.24 -16.32
CA ASP A 498 4.43 -0.37 -17.52
C ASP A 498 5.45 -1.50 -17.38
N THR A 499 5.35 -2.51 -18.25
CA THR A 499 6.30 -3.65 -18.29
C THR A 499 7.41 -3.47 -19.33
N VAL A 500 7.36 -2.39 -20.10
CA VAL A 500 8.37 -2.00 -21.10
C VAL A 500 8.39 -0.48 -21.21
N VAL A 501 9.57 0.13 -21.22
CA VAL A 501 9.72 1.59 -21.27
C VAL A 501 10.71 1.96 -22.37
N PRO A 502 10.39 2.90 -23.29
CA PRO A 502 11.32 3.36 -24.31
C PRO A 502 12.66 3.83 -23.74
N GLU A 503 13.76 3.61 -24.47
CA GLU A 503 15.11 4.00 -24.03
C GLU A 503 15.19 5.51 -23.69
N GLY A 504 14.63 6.37 -24.54
CA GLY A 504 14.65 7.83 -24.33
C GLY A 504 13.87 8.27 -23.09
N GLU A 505 12.76 7.61 -22.79
CA GLU A 505 11.96 7.87 -21.59
C GLU A 505 12.68 7.37 -20.34
N SER A 506 13.29 6.18 -20.41
CA SER A 506 14.11 5.63 -19.32
C SER A 506 15.27 6.55 -18.95
N ILE A 507 15.94 7.17 -19.93
CA ILE A 507 16.98 8.19 -19.70
C ILE A 507 16.42 9.40 -18.94
N THR A 508 15.24 9.88 -19.34
CA THR A 508 14.59 11.05 -18.71
C THR A 508 14.26 10.74 -17.26
N LEU A 509 13.57 9.62 -17.02
CA LEU A 509 13.19 9.16 -15.69
C LEU A 509 14.41 8.92 -14.78
N ALA A 510 15.50 8.35 -15.32
CA ALA A 510 16.73 8.12 -14.56
C ALA A 510 17.43 9.43 -14.17
N ASN A 511 17.39 10.45 -15.03
CA ASN A 511 17.94 11.77 -14.74
C ASN A 511 17.09 12.57 -13.74
N ASP A 512 15.79 12.27 -13.63
CA ASP A 512 14.89 12.89 -12.65
C ASP A 512 15.07 12.30 -11.23
N VAL A 513 15.79 11.18 -11.08
CA VAL A 513 16.10 10.63 -9.76
C VAL A 513 17.09 11.56 -9.04
N SER A 514 16.68 12.06 -7.87
CA SER A 514 17.48 12.95 -7.04
C SER A 514 18.63 12.21 -6.34
N LEU A 515 19.80 12.20 -6.97
CA LEU A 515 21.03 11.59 -6.44
C LEU A 515 22.05 12.65 -6.01
N ALA A 516 22.91 12.30 -5.05
CA ALA A 516 23.98 13.18 -4.56
C ALA A 516 24.99 13.56 -5.66
N GLN A 517 25.28 12.60 -6.55
CA GLN A 517 26.08 12.81 -7.76
C GLN A 517 25.27 12.34 -8.98
N PRO A 518 24.48 13.21 -9.62
CA PRO A 518 23.64 12.82 -10.74
C PRO A 518 24.49 12.43 -11.96
N PRO A 519 24.19 11.30 -12.65
CA PRO A 519 25.00 10.84 -13.77
C PRO A 519 24.78 11.60 -15.09
N LEU A 520 23.69 12.35 -15.25
CA LEU A 520 23.35 13.08 -16.50
C LEU A 520 23.43 12.21 -17.76
N LEU A 521 22.61 11.16 -17.78
CA LEU A 521 22.60 10.14 -18.82
C LEU A 521 22.19 10.72 -20.17
N THR A 522 22.85 10.20 -21.20
CA THR A 522 22.52 10.43 -22.62
C THR A 522 22.64 9.11 -23.35
N LYS A 523 22.04 9.02 -24.55
CA LYS A 523 22.16 7.82 -25.39
C LYS A 523 23.63 7.45 -25.67
N THR A 524 24.48 8.45 -25.90
CA THR A 524 25.91 8.23 -26.16
C THR A 524 26.62 7.61 -24.95
N ILE A 525 26.25 8.00 -23.73
CA ILE A 525 26.77 7.38 -22.50
C ILE A 525 26.33 5.92 -22.42
N LEU A 526 25.04 5.62 -22.64
CA LEU A 526 24.54 4.24 -22.58
C LEU A 526 25.22 3.33 -23.60
N THR A 527 25.37 3.76 -24.86
CA THR A 527 26.12 3.00 -25.87
C THR A 527 27.58 2.80 -25.46
N GLY A 528 28.23 3.83 -24.88
CA GLY A 528 29.62 3.70 -24.43
C GLY A 528 29.83 2.78 -23.22
N LEU A 529 28.77 2.49 -22.47
CA LEU A 529 28.76 1.56 -21.34
C LEU A 529 28.20 0.17 -21.72
N ASP A 530 27.94 -0.08 -23.00
CA ASP A 530 27.26 -1.28 -23.50
C ASP A 530 25.88 -1.53 -22.83
N LEU A 531 25.21 -0.45 -22.43
CA LEU A 531 23.87 -0.42 -21.82
C LEU A 531 22.77 -0.03 -22.82
N ASP A 532 23.11 0.15 -24.10
CA ASP A 532 22.09 0.31 -25.14
C ASP A 532 21.48 -1.05 -25.53
N HIS A 533 20.47 -1.02 -26.40
CA HIS A 533 19.76 -2.21 -26.83
C HIS A 533 20.64 -3.31 -27.43
N HIS A 534 21.72 -2.95 -28.12
CA HIS A 534 22.64 -3.93 -28.69
C HIS A 534 23.55 -4.51 -27.61
N GLY A 535 24.18 -3.65 -26.80
CA GLY A 535 25.08 -4.07 -25.73
C GLY A 535 24.42 -5.04 -24.75
N ILE A 536 23.25 -4.68 -24.20
CA ILE A 536 22.53 -5.52 -23.22
C ILE A 536 22.22 -6.91 -23.79
N ASN A 537 21.86 -7.01 -25.07
CA ASN A 537 21.50 -8.27 -25.70
C ASN A 537 22.73 -9.15 -26.07
N GLU A 538 23.95 -8.64 -25.93
CA GLU A 538 25.19 -9.40 -26.12
C GLU A 538 25.74 -9.97 -24.80
N TRP A 539 25.18 -9.59 -23.65
CA TRP A 539 25.66 -10.03 -22.35
C TRP A 539 25.43 -11.53 -22.13
N THR A 540 26.44 -12.20 -21.59
CA THR A 540 26.36 -13.63 -21.21
C THR A 540 26.09 -13.83 -19.72
N GLU A 541 26.40 -12.83 -18.91
CA GLU A 541 26.13 -12.82 -17.48
C GLU A 541 24.69 -12.41 -17.22
N TRP A 542 24.16 -12.81 -16.06
CA TRP A 542 22.82 -12.42 -15.67
C TRP A 542 22.74 -10.90 -15.44
N SER A 543 21.63 -10.30 -15.88
CA SER A 543 21.26 -8.93 -15.58
C SER A 543 19.78 -8.84 -15.17
N PRO A 544 19.43 -7.94 -14.23
CA PRO A 544 18.02 -7.60 -13.97
C PRO A 544 17.34 -6.88 -15.14
N LEU A 545 18.12 -6.41 -16.11
CA LEU A 545 17.69 -5.62 -17.26
C LEU A 545 17.80 -6.43 -18.55
N THR A 546 16.80 -6.30 -19.42
CA THR A 546 16.86 -6.76 -20.80
C THR A 546 16.34 -5.66 -21.74
N SER A 547 16.54 -5.83 -23.04
CA SER A 547 16.10 -4.86 -24.04
C SER A 547 15.37 -5.50 -25.21
N VAL A 548 14.25 -4.90 -25.58
CA VAL A 548 13.38 -5.35 -26.68
C VAL A 548 13.07 -4.17 -27.62
N PRO A 549 12.93 -4.40 -28.94
CA PRO A 549 12.41 -3.37 -29.82
C PRO A 549 10.89 -3.30 -29.73
N LEU A 550 10.35 -2.09 -29.77
CA LEU A 550 8.91 -1.85 -30.01
C LEU A 550 8.55 -2.19 -31.45
N SER A 551 7.24 -2.17 -31.77
CA SER A 551 6.75 -2.55 -33.11
C SER A 551 7.27 -1.66 -34.25
N ASP A 552 7.67 -0.42 -33.95
CA ASP A 552 8.26 0.53 -34.89
C ASP A 552 9.80 0.44 -34.95
N GLY A 553 10.41 -0.47 -34.18
CA GLY A 553 11.86 -0.63 -34.05
C GLY A 553 12.50 0.25 -32.99
N THR A 554 11.73 1.09 -32.27
CA THR A 554 12.25 1.90 -31.18
C THR A 554 12.80 1.01 -30.07
N PRO A 555 14.06 1.18 -29.63
CA PRO A 555 14.61 0.41 -28.53
C PRO A 555 13.91 0.73 -27.20
N ALA A 556 13.63 -0.31 -26.42
CA ALA A 556 13.01 -0.19 -25.11
C ALA A 556 13.65 -1.15 -24.11
N TYR A 557 13.53 -0.83 -22.83
CA TYR A 557 14.02 -1.64 -21.74
C TYR A 557 12.87 -2.35 -21.02
N LYS A 558 13.18 -3.52 -20.47
CA LYS A 558 12.28 -4.38 -19.73
C LYS A 558 13.05 -5.05 -18.60
N LEU A 559 12.39 -5.28 -17.46
CA LEU A 559 12.97 -6.09 -16.40
C LEU A 559 13.02 -7.57 -16.84
N THR A 560 14.12 -8.26 -16.59
CA THR A 560 14.31 -9.67 -16.95
C THR A 560 13.18 -10.54 -16.42
N ARG A 561 12.72 -10.30 -15.18
CA ARG A 561 11.57 -11.02 -14.58
C ARG A 561 10.25 -10.82 -15.34
N PHE A 562 10.03 -9.64 -15.92
CA PHE A 562 8.88 -9.41 -16.77
C PHE A 562 9.05 -10.07 -18.14
N GLU A 563 10.27 -10.16 -18.67
CA GLU A 563 10.52 -10.90 -19.91
C GLU A 563 10.28 -12.40 -19.72
N GLU A 564 10.73 -12.99 -18.61
CA GLU A 564 10.44 -14.37 -18.20
C GLU A 564 8.93 -14.62 -18.06
N THR A 565 8.22 -13.70 -17.41
CA THR A 565 6.76 -13.75 -17.29
C THR A 565 6.08 -13.71 -18.66
N SER A 566 6.52 -12.79 -19.52
CA SER A 566 5.99 -12.61 -20.87
C SER A 566 6.27 -13.80 -21.78
N SER A 567 7.41 -14.47 -21.61
CA SER A 567 7.81 -15.61 -22.43
C SER A 567 6.90 -16.79 -22.15
N VAL A 568 6.55 -17.05 -20.89
CA VAL A 568 5.54 -18.06 -20.52
C VAL A 568 4.21 -17.80 -21.23
N ILE A 569 3.73 -16.56 -21.23
CA ILE A 569 2.49 -16.19 -21.91
C ILE A 569 2.61 -16.41 -23.42
N ARG A 570 3.67 -15.88 -24.05
CA ARG A 570 3.88 -16.00 -25.50
C ARG A 570 4.02 -17.45 -25.95
N ASP A 571 4.79 -18.25 -25.24
CA ASP A 571 5.02 -19.66 -25.58
C ASP A 571 3.77 -20.50 -25.38
N TRP A 572 3.01 -20.22 -24.30
CA TRP A 572 1.72 -20.86 -24.10
C TRP A 572 0.75 -20.50 -25.25
N ILE A 573 0.63 -19.23 -25.63
CA ILE A 573 -0.21 -18.80 -26.76
C ILE A 573 0.21 -19.47 -28.07
N ARG A 574 1.50 -19.46 -28.41
CA ARG A 574 2.04 -20.13 -29.61
C ARG A 574 1.71 -21.62 -29.60
N SER A 575 1.84 -22.27 -28.45
CA SER A 575 1.50 -23.70 -28.32
C SER A 575 0.02 -23.98 -28.59
N GLN A 576 -0.88 -23.05 -28.25
CA GLN A 576 -2.31 -23.18 -28.54
C GLN A 576 -2.65 -22.90 -30.01
N GLN A 577 -1.98 -21.93 -30.64
CA GLN A 577 -2.20 -21.60 -32.06
C GLN A 577 -1.85 -22.76 -32.99
N ASN A 578 -0.94 -23.63 -32.58
CA ASN A 578 -0.53 -24.81 -33.36
C ASN A 578 -1.45 -26.03 -33.17
N ARG A 579 -2.49 -25.94 -32.34
CA ARG A 579 -3.42 -27.05 -32.09
C ARG A 579 -4.56 -27.05 -33.10
N GLU A 580 -5.01 -28.25 -33.45
CA GLU A 580 -6.19 -28.44 -34.29
C GLU A 580 -7.45 -27.93 -33.58
N SER A 581 -8.42 -27.49 -34.37
CA SER A 581 -9.73 -27.10 -33.85
C SER A 581 -10.44 -28.32 -33.25
N LEU A 582 -11.20 -28.08 -32.18
CA LEU A 582 -11.97 -29.10 -31.46
C LEU A 582 -13.32 -29.40 -32.13
N GLY A 583 -13.64 -28.66 -33.18
CA GLY A 583 -14.90 -28.71 -33.91
C GLY A 583 -15.96 -27.80 -33.30
N PRO A 584 -16.90 -27.29 -34.11
CA PRO A 584 -18.01 -26.48 -33.62
C PRO A 584 -18.99 -27.28 -32.76
N VAL A 585 -19.80 -26.57 -31.98
CA VAL A 585 -20.93 -27.19 -31.27
C VAL A 585 -21.98 -27.61 -32.31
N THR A 586 -22.40 -28.88 -32.25
CA THR A 586 -23.49 -29.36 -33.10
C THR A 586 -24.81 -28.80 -32.58
N ASP A 587 -25.59 -28.14 -33.45
CA ASP A 587 -26.83 -27.42 -33.09
C ASP A 587 -26.62 -26.41 -31.94
N ALA A 588 -25.65 -25.51 -32.11
CA ALA A 588 -25.31 -24.50 -31.10
C ALA A 588 -26.53 -23.66 -30.65
N ARG A 589 -27.48 -23.42 -31.56
CA ARG A 589 -28.71 -22.69 -31.24
C ARG A 589 -29.62 -23.51 -30.32
N GLY A 590 -29.91 -24.78 -30.64
CA GLY A 590 -30.73 -25.64 -29.79
C GLY A 590 -30.12 -25.88 -28.40
N VAL A 591 -28.80 -26.02 -28.32
CA VAL A 591 -28.07 -26.14 -27.03
C VAL A 591 -28.25 -24.87 -26.19
N LEU A 592 -28.05 -23.70 -26.79
CA LEU A 592 -28.22 -22.42 -26.10
C LEU A 592 -29.67 -22.21 -25.65
N ASP A 593 -30.64 -22.46 -26.52
CA ASP A 593 -32.06 -22.28 -26.22
C ASP A 593 -32.48 -23.20 -25.06
N THR A 594 -32.03 -24.45 -25.06
CA THR A 594 -32.26 -25.38 -23.94
C THR A 594 -31.67 -24.86 -22.61
N ALA A 595 -30.47 -24.25 -22.66
CA ALA A 595 -29.82 -23.71 -21.47
C ALA A 595 -30.55 -22.45 -20.94
N LEU A 596 -31.06 -21.60 -21.83
CA LEU A 596 -31.81 -20.38 -21.50
C LEU A 596 -33.20 -20.68 -20.96
N ASP A 597 -33.93 -21.60 -21.59
CA ASP A 597 -35.35 -21.83 -21.32
C ASP A 597 -35.59 -22.66 -20.04
N ARG A 598 -34.57 -23.35 -19.49
CA ARG A 598 -34.68 -24.10 -18.21
C ARG A 598 -35.06 -23.24 -17.00
N HIS A 599 -34.80 -21.93 -17.06
CA HIS A 599 -35.09 -20.99 -15.97
C HIS A 599 -36.14 -19.93 -16.36
N GLN A 600 -36.66 -19.97 -17.59
CA GLN A 600 -37.61 -19.00 -18.08
C GLN A 600 -38.94 -19.68 -18.43
N LYS A 601 -40.04 -19.23 -17.81
CA LYS A 601 -41.37 -19.38 -18.39
C LYS A 601 -41.50 -18.37 -19.55
N VAL A 602 -40.74 -18.53 -20.63
CA VAL A 602 -40.96 -17.73 -21.84
C VAL A 602 -42.23 -18.24 -22.50
N THR A 603 -43.31 -17.50 -22.31
CA THR A 603 -44.57 -17.69 -23.04
C THR A 603 -44.77 -16.48 -23.96
N GLY A 604 -44.40 -16.60 -25.24
CA GLY A 604 -44.55 -15.53 -26.25
C GLY A 604 -43.63 -15.72 -27.47
N GLU A 605 -43.87 -14.97 -28.56
CA GLU A 605 -42.94 -14.85 -29.69
C GLU A 605 -41.67 -14.08 -29.26
N LEU A 606 -40.50 -14.51 -29.73
CA LEU A 606 -39.23 -13.83 -29.46
C LEU A 606 -39.21 -12.46 -30.17
N ASP A 607 -38.92 -11.40 -29.42
CA ASP A 607 -38.69 -10.08 -30.04
C ASP A 607 -37.40 -10.08 -30.90
N GLU A 608 -37.28 -9.13 -31.84
CA GLU A 608 -36.13 -9.07 -32.76
C GLU A 608 -34.77 -8.94 -32.03
N LEU A 609 -34.76 -8.32 -30.84
CA LEU A 609 -33.55 -8.12 -30.06
C LEU A 609 -33.12 -9.39 -29.32
N GLU A 610 -34.08 -10.18 -28.82
CA GLU A 610 -33.86 -11.52 -28.25
C GLU A 610 -33.30 -12.47 -29.30
N GLU A 611 -33.90 -12.44 -30.50
CA GLU A 611 -33.46 -13.29 -31.60
C GLU A 611 -32.03 -12.95 -32.01
N ARG A 612 -31.70 -11.65 -32.06
CA ARG A 612 -30.30 -11.20 -32.23
C ARG A 612 -29.41 -11.69 -31.10
N ALA A 613 -29.76 -11.45 -29.83
CA ALA A 613 -28.96 -11.87 -28.68
C ALA A 613 -28.70 -13.38 -28.64
N ARG A 614 -29.70 -14.21 -28.99
CA ARG A 614 -29.55 -15.67 -29.08
C ARG A 614 -28.71 -16.08 -30.29
N THR A 615 -28.82 -15.38 -31.42
CA THR A 615 -27.97 -15.61 -32.60
C THR A 615 -26.50 -15.35 -32.31
N GLU A 616 -26.14 -14.21 -31.70
CA GLU A 616 -24.73 -13.93 -31.36
C GLU A 616 -24.18 -14.91 -30.31
N LYS A 617 -24.97 -15.29 -29.30
CA LYS A 617 -24.57 -16.25 -28.28
C LYS A 617 -24.40 -17.65 -28.85
N ALA A 618 -25.24 -18.08 -29.80
CA ALA A 618 -25.11 -19.39 -30.44
C ALA A 618 -23.82 -19.46 -31.29
N ALA A 619 -23.51 -18.40 -32.04
CA ALA A 619 -22.25 -18.27 -32.75
C ALA A 619 -21.06 -18.29 -31.77
N GLY A 620 -21.15 -17.51 -30.69
CA GLY A 620 -20.15 -17.48 -29.62
C GLY A 620 -19.93 -18.84 -28.96
N LEU A 621 -20.99 -19.58 -28.64
CA LEU A 621 -20.92 -20.92 -28.04
C LEU A 621 -20.09 -21.86 -28.91
N SER A 622 -20.36 -21.83 -30.22
CA SER A 622 -19.63 -22.63 -31.19
C SER A 622 -18.15 -22.25 -31.25
N ALA A 623 -17.83 -20.95 -31.30
CA ALA A 623 -16.45 -20.47 -31.37
C ALA A 623 -15.63 -20.76 -30.09
N LEU A 624 -16.24 -20.61 -28.91
CA LEU A 624 -15.63 -20.93 -27.63
C LEU A 624 -15.34 -22.44 -27.47
N HIS A 625 -16.15 -23.29 -28.08
CA HIS A 625 -15.90 -24.73 -28.06
C HIS A 625 -14.78 -25.13 -29.03
N ASP A 626 -14.75 -24.50 -30.21
CA ASP A 626 -13.92 -24.88 -31.34
C ASP A 626 -12.43 -24.56 -31.15
N THR A 627 -12.12 -23.44 -30.49
CA THR A 627 -10.74 -22.93 -30.38
C THR A 627 -10.12 -23.21 -29.01
N PRO A 628 -8.81 -23.56 -28.94
CA PRO A 628 -8.14 -23.82 -27.65
C PRO A 628 -7.91 -22.59 -26.76
N LEU A 629 -7.83 -21.41 -27.35
CA LEU A 629 -7.73 -20.13 -26.66
C LEU A 629 -8.82 -19.21 -27.20
N SER A 630 -9.65 -18.68 -26.32
CA SER A 630 -10.65 -17.69 -26.68
C SER A 630 -10.74 -16.54 -25.69
N VAL A 631 -11.11 -15.37 -26.19
CA VAL A 631 -11.62 -14.25 -25.39
C VAL A 631 -13.14 -14.18 -25.53
N LEU A 632 -13.84 -14.05 -24.40
CA LEU A 632 -15.27 -13.77 -24.33
C LEU A 632 -15.47 -12.39 -23.73
N ILE A 633 -15.75 -11.42 -24.60
CA ILE A 633 -15.90 -10.03 -24.22
C ILE A 633 -17.33 -9.53 -24.41
N GLY A 634 -17.63 -8.44 -23.74
CA GLY A 634 -18.86 -7.69 -23.94
C GLY A 634 -19.24 -6.92 -22.68
N PRO A 635 -20.04 -5.84 -22.81
CA PRO A 635 -20.47 -5.03 -21.69
C PRO A 635 -21.27 -5.82 -20.64
N ALA A 636 -21.55 -5.16 -19.51
CA ALA A 636 -22.45 -5.71 -18.51
C ALA A 636 -23.83 -6.02 -19.12
N GLY A 637 -24.43 -7.15 -18.74
CA GLY A 637 -25.78 -7.52 -19.19
C GLY A 637 -25.87 -8.24 -20.55
N THR A 638 -24.77 -8.50 -21.25
CA THR A 638 -24.79 -9.25 -22.53
C THR A 638 -24.93 -10.77 -22.36
N GLY A 639 -24.82 -11.29 -21.14
CA GLY A 639 -25.04 -12.71 -20.83
C GLY A 639 -23.80 -13.60 -20.97
N LYS A 640 -22.59 -13.06 -20.82
CA LYS A 640 -21.32 -13.81 -20.83
C LYS A 640 -21.36 -15.08 -19.96
N THR A 641 -21.76 -14.98 -18.69
CA THR A 641 -21.80 -16.13 -17.79
C THR A 641 -22.86 -17.16 -18.17
N THR A 642 -23.96 -16.72 -18.80
CA THR A 642 -24.98 -17.63 -19.33
C THR A 642 -24.45 -18.45 -20.49
N LEU A 643 -23.65 -17.83 -21.37
CA LEU A 643 -22.96 -18.52 -22.45
C LEU A 643 -21.94 -19.54 -21.92
N LEU A 644 -21.17 -19.19 -20.89
CA LEU A 644 -20.25 -20.12 -20.23
C LEU A 644 -20.97 -21.34 -19.64
N ARG A 645 -22.14 -21.11 -19.01
CA ARG A 645 -22.97 -22.21 -18.50
C ARG A 645 -23.40 -23.16 -19.61
N ALA A 646 -23.90 -22.64 -20.74
CA ALA A 646 -24.28 -23.46 -21.89
C ALA A 646 -23.09 -24.29 -22.42
N LEU A 647 -21.89 -23.70 -22.45
CA LEU A 647 -20.67 -24.41 -22.84
C LEU A 647 -20.30 -25.53 -21.85
N VAL A 648 -20.33 -25.26 -20.54
CA VAL A 648 -20.02 -26.25 -19.50
C VAL A 648 -21.00 -27.42 -19.50
N GLU A 649 -22.28 -27.15 -19.77
CA GLU A 649 -23.33 -28.17 -19.87
C GLU A 649 -23.25 -29.00 -21.18
N TYR A 650 -22.51 -28.53 -22.19
CA TYR A 650 -22.36 -29.26 -23.45
C TYR A 650 -21.59 -30.59 -23.25
N PRO A 651 -22.10 -31.73 -23.77
CA PRO A 651 -21.49 -33.04 -23.54
C PRO A 651 -20.00 -33.12 -23.88
N GLY A 652 -19.21 -33.70 -22.98
CA GLY A 652 -17.77 -33.89 -23.15
C GLY A 652 -16.90 -32.70 -22.77
N VAL A 653 -17.47 -31.51 -22.54
CA VAL A 653 -16.70 -30.32 -22.10
C VAL A 653 -16.19 -30.47 -20.68
N ALA A 654 -17.06 -30.87 -19.74
CA ALA A 654 -16.69 -31.01 -18.33
C ALA A 654 -15.94 -32.33 -18.01
N GLY A 655 -15.89 -33.28 -18.95
CA GLY A 655 -15.40 -34.65 -18.70
C GLY A 655 -13.93 -34.77 -18.32
N GLY A 656 -13.09 -33.76 -18.62
CA GLY A 656 -11.67 -33.73 -18.25
C GLY A 656 -11.34 -32.72 -17.14
N GLY A 657 -12.33 -32.30 -16.36
CA GLY A 657 -12.17 -31.30 -15.29
C GLY A 657 -12.31 -29.86 -15.79
N VAL A 658 -12.95 -29.04 -14.96
CA VAL A 658 -13.21 -27.61 -15.20
C VAL A 658 -12.60 -26.80 -14.07
N LEU A 659 -11.83 -25.78 -14.40
CA LEU A 659 -11.31 -24.80 -13.46
C LEU A 659 -11.95 -23.44 -13.75
N LEU A 660 -12.72 -22.94 -12.78
CA LEU A 660 -13.34 -21.61 -12.83
C LEU A 660 -12.59 -20.68 -11.86
N LEU A 661 -12.01 -19.61 -12.39
CA LEU A 661 -11.24 -18.63 -11.65
C LEU A 661 -11.85 -17.23 -11.79
N ALA A 662 -11.73 -16.43 -10.73
CA ALA A 662 -11.94 -15.00 -10.80
C ALA A 662 -10.93 -14.27 -9.87
N PRO A 663 -10.48 -13.05 -10.19
CA PRO A 663 -9.56 -12.28 -9.34
C PRO A 663 -10.13 -11.94 -7.96
N THR A 664 -11.42 -11.62 -7.88
CA THR A 664 -12.06 -11.15 -6.64
C THR A 664 -13.03 -12.18 -6.04
N GLY A 665 -13.24 -12.11 -4.72
CA GLY A 665 -14.22 -12.95 -4.02
C GLY A 665 -15.66 -12.75 -4.52
N LYS A 666 -16.05 -11.50 -4.83
CA LYS A 666 -17.37 -11.19 -5.37
C LYS A 666 -17.59 -11.81 -6.75
N ALA A 667 -16.62 -11.65 -7.66
CA ALA A 667 -16.67 -12.26 -8.99
C ALA A 667 -16.68 -13.79 -8.90
N LYS A 668 -15.90 -14.39 -8.00
CA LYS A 668 -15.91 -15.84 -7.73
C LYS A 668 -17.30 -16.34 -7.35
N VAL A 669 -18.00 -15.66 -6.44
CA VAL A 669 -19.35 -16.07 -5.99
C VAL A 669 -20.37 -15.95 -7.13
N GLN A 670 -20.30 -14.87 -7.91
CA GLN A 670 -21.18 -14.67 -9.08
C GLN A 670 -20.95 -15.74 -10.16
N LEU A 671 -19.69 -16.06 -10.46
CA LEU A 671 -19.31 -17.10 -11.42
C LEU A 671 -19.83 -18.48 -10.98
N GLU A 672 -19.60 -18.85 -9.71
CA GLU A 672 -20.06 -20.11 -9.13
C GLU A 672 -21.59 -20.24 -9.16
N SER A 673 -22.31 -19.19 -8.75
CA SER A 673 -23.78 -19.17 -8.74
C SER A 673 -24.38 -19.33 -10.15
N LYS A 674 -23.83 -18.62 -11.14
CA LYS A 674 -24.39 -18.59 -12.50
C LYS A 674 -24.00 -19.80 -13.33
N VAL A 675 -22.79 -20.35 -13.16
CA VAL A 675 -22.33 -21.54 -13.89
C VAL A 675 -22.79 -22.83 -13.21
N GLY A 676 -22.99 -22.82 -11.89
CA GLY A 676 -23.42 -23.98 -11.10
C GLY A 676 -22.30 -24.97 -10.79
N LEU A 677 -21.04 -24.54 -10.89
CA LEU A 677 -19.85 -25.32 -10.53
C LEU A 677 -18.96 -24.55 -9.55
N PRO A 678 -18.18 -25.24 -8.69
CA PRO A 678 -17.26 -24.58 -7.77
C PRO A 678 -16.27 -23.67 -8.51
N ALA A 679 -16.13 -22.43 -8.05
CA ALA A 679 -15.12 -21.49 -8.52
C ALA A 679 -14.10 -21.20 -7.43
N LYS A 680 -12.94 -20.67 -7.80
CA LYS A 680 -11.90 -20.23 -6.86
C LYS A 680 -11.47 -18.82 -7.17
N THR A 681 -10.99 -18.11 -6.16
CA THR A 681 -10.22 -16.90 -6.43
C THR A 681 -8.86 -17.30 -7.02
N LEU A 682 -8.32 -16.46 -7.90
CA LEU A 682 -7.03 -16.69 -8.55
C LEU A 682 -5.91 -16.85 -7.49
N ALA A 683 -5.85 -15.96 -6.50
CA ALA A 683 -4.91 -16.06 -5.38
C ALA A 683 -5.06 -17.35 -4.56
N SER A 684 -6.29 -17.84 -4.31
CA SER A 684 -6.49 -19.10 -3.58
C SER A 684 -6.00 -20.30 -4.37
N HIS A 685 -6.23 -20.34 -5.68
CA HIS A 685 -5.71 -21.39 -6.55
C HIS A 685 -4.18 -21.36 -6.62
N LEU A 686 -3.60 -20.19 -6.86
CA LEU A 686 -2.15 -20.05 -7.00
C LEU A 686 -1.39 -20.28 -5.69
N SER A 687 -1.95 -19.89 -4.55
CA SER A 687 -1.39 -20.20 -3.23
C SER A 687 -1.30 -21.72 -3.01
N ALA A 688 -2.33 -22.47 -3.41
CA ALA A 688 -2.34 -23.93 -3.33
C ALA A 688 -1.33 -24.60 -4.28
N THR A 689 -0.84 -23.89 -5.30
CA THR A 689 0.18 -24.36 -6.25
C THR A 689 1.54 -23.67 -6.07
N HIS A 690 1.77 -22.99 -4.95
CA HIS A 690 3.01 -22.28 -4.61
C HIS A 690 3.43 -21.18 -5.62
N ARG A 691 2.46 -20.57 -6.30
CA ARG A 691 2.65 -19.52 -7.32
C ARG A 691 2.13 -18.15 -6.89
N TYR A 692 1.72 -18.03 -5.63
CA TYR A 692 1.34 -16.79 -4.99
C TYR A 692 1.95 -16.72 -3.61
N GLU A 693 2.74 -15.69 -3.35
CA GLU A 693 3.35 -15.43 -2.05
C GLU A 693 2.54 -14.39 -1.29
N GLY A 694 1.87 -14.81 -0.21
CA GLY A 694 0.94 -13.95 0.52
C GLY A 694 1.59 -12.81 1.29
N GLU A 695 2.87 -12.94 1.67
CA GLU A 695 3.59 -11.89 2.41
C GLU A 695 4.00 -10.72 1.52
N THR A 696 4.51 -11.03 0.31
CA THR A 696 4.99 -10.04 -0.66
C THR A 696 3.90 -9.65 -1.67
N GLY A 697 2.82 -10.44 -1.78
CA GLY A 697 1.74 -10.27 -2.75
C GLY A 697 2.13 -10.65 -4.18
N ARG A 698 3.28 -11.31 -4.38
CA ARG A 698 3.84 -11.60 -5.70
C ARG A 698 3.28 -12.88 -6.33
N TYR A 699 3.24 -12.86 -7.66
CA TYR A 699 2.91 -14.02 -8.48
C TYR A 699 4.19 -14.59 -9.09
N LEU A 700 4.37 -15.90 -9.00
CA LEU A 700 5.63 -16.56 -9.33
C LEU A 700 5.43 -17.62 -10.41
N VAL A 701 6.45 -17.80 -11.24
CA VAL A 701 6.52 -18.84 -12.27
C VAL A 701 7.61 -19.82 -11.87
N TRP A 702 7.27 -21.10 -11.76
CA TRP A 702 8.19 -22.15 -11.28
C TRP A 702 8.39 -23.29 -12.29
N GLY A 703 7.65 -23.30 -13.39
CA GLY A 703 7.74 -24.37 -14.35
C GLY A 703 7.30 -25.72 -13.74
N ASP A 704 8.04 -26.77 -14.06
CA ASP A 704 7.82 -28.12 -13.52
C ASP A 704 8.38 -28.33 -12.10
N GLN A 705 8.98 -27.30 -11.47
CA GLN A 705 9.48 -27.40 -10.09
C GLN A 705 8.36 -27.46 -9.05
N GLN A 706 7.15 -27.05 -9.41
CA GLN A 706 5.97 -27.04 -8.53
C GLN A 706 4.81 -27.84 -9.13
N PRO A 707 3.91 -28.40 -8.31
CA PRO A 707 2.79 -29.21 -8.79
C PRO A 707 1.92 -28.46 -9.81
N ARG A 708 1.47 -29.17 -10.84
CA ARG A 708 0.50 -28.68 -11.82
C ARG A 708 -0.71 -29.60 -11.86
N ASN A 709 -1.90 -29.01 -11.82
CA ASN A 709 -3.15 -29.76 -11.92
C ASN A 709 -3.58 -29.87 -13.39
N SER A 710 -4.17 -31.00 -13.76
CA SER A 710 -4.70 -31.20 -15.12
C SER A 710 -6.16 -30.78 -15.19
N TYR A 711 -6.49 -29.89 -16.13
CA TYR A 711 -7.85 -29.46 -16.40
C TYR A 711 -8.10 -29.44 -17.90
N SER A 712 -9.29 -29.81 -18.36
CA SER A 712 -9.64 -29.74 -19.78
C SER A 712 -10.18 -28.37 -20.20
N LEU A 713 -10.91 -27.69 -19.30
CA LEU A 713 -11.43 -26.35 -19.50
C LEU A 713 -10.96 -25.46 -18.35
N VAL A 714 -10.37 -24.32 -18.69
CA VAL A 714 -10.06 -23.24 -17.75
C VAL A 714 -10.82 -22.00 -18.18
N VAL A 715 -11.53 -21.38 -17.24
CA VAL A 715 -12.20 -20.10 -17.45
C VAL A 715 -11.71 -19.12 -16.40
N ILE A 716 -11.30 -17.94 -16.84
CA ILE A 716 -10.92 -16.83 -15.95
C ILE A 716 -11.89 -15.68 -16.21
N ASP A 717 -12.78 -15.42 -15.27
CA ASP A 717 -13.75 -14.32 -15.30
C ASP A 717 -13.15 -13.04 -14.70
N GLU A 718 -13.64 -11.88 -15.16
CA GLU A 718 -13.04 -10.57 -14.89
C GLU A 718 -11.54 -10.50 -15.26
N ALA A 719 -11.19 -11.06 -16.42
CA ALA A 719 -9.82 -11.13 -16.93
C ALA A 719 -9.19 -9.75 -17.20
N SER A 720 -9.99 -8.68 -17.32
CA SER A 720 -9.53 -7.29 -17.38
C SER A 720 -8.69 -6.88 -16.17
N MET A 721 -8.87 -7.54 -15.02
CA MET A 721 -8.11 -7.26 -13.79
C MET A 721 -6.79 -8.04 -13.69
N LEU A 722 -6.43 -8.86 -14.68
CA LEU A 722 -5.20 -9.66 -14.63
C LEU A 722 -3.99 -8.83 -15.05
N THR A 723 -2.97 -8.82 -14.20
CA THR A 723 -1.62 -8.37 -14.56
C THR A 723 -0.89 -9.44 -15.38
N GLU A 724 0.24 -9.07 -15.98
CA GLU A 724 1.12 -10.00 -16.73
C GLU A 724 1.58 -11.17 -15.83
N GLU A 725 2.02 -10.86 -14.61
CA GLU A 725 2.47 -11.88 -13.64
C GLU A 725 1.33 -12.80 -13.19
N MET A 726 0.11 -12.27 -12.97
CA MET A 726 -1.06 -13.08 -12.63
C MET A 726 -1.38 -14.09 -13.73
N LEU A 727 -1.36 -13.65 -15.00
CA LEU A 727 -1.66 -14.53 -16.12
C LEU A 727 -0.58 -15.59 -16.28
N ALA A 728 0.70 -15.22 -16.27
CA ALA A 728 1.80 -16.17 -16.40
C ALA A 728 1.80 -17.23 -15.29
N ALA A 729 1.66 -16.82 -14.02
CA ALA A 729 1.56 -17.74 -12.89
C ALA A 729 0.33 -18.66 -13.02
N THR A 730 -0.79 -18.15 -13.55
CA THR A 730 -1.98 -18.96 -13.82
C THR A 730 -1.72 -20.00 -14.90
N LEU A 731 -1.15 -19.61 -16.03
CA LEU A 731 -0.78 -20.53 -17.12
C LEU A 731 0.24 -21.59 -16.67
N ASP A 732 1.16 -21.22 -15.78
CA ASP A 732 2.16 -22.11 -15.21
C ASP A 732 1.56 -23.13 -14.21
N SER A 733 0.39 -22.85 -13.62
CA SER A 733 -0.22 -23.65 -12.54
C SER A 733 -0.93 -24.93 -13.01
N PHE A 734 -1.12 -25.11 -14.31
CA PHE A 734 -1.91 -26.22 -14.86
C PHE A 734 -1.30 -26.85 -16.11
N THR A 735 -1.75 -28.06 -16.42
CA THR A 735 -1.45 -28.79 -17.66
C THR A 735 -2.74 -29.37 -18.25
N GLY A 736 -2.65 -29.99 -19.43
CA GLY A 736 -3.78 -30.72 -20.03
C GLY A 736 -4.94 -29.87 -20.56
N VAL A 737 -4.83 -28.54 -20.50
CA VAL A 737 -5.85 -27.58 -20.95
C VAL A 737 -6.15 -27.78 -22.40
N LYS A 738 -7.40 -28.15 -22.72
CA LYS A 738 -7.92 -28.19 -24.10
C LYS A 738 -8.49 -26.84 -24.51
N ARG A 739 -9.08 -26.10 -23.57
CA ARG A 739 -9.68 -24.78 -23.78
C ARG A 739 -9.37 -23.84 -22.62
N LEU A 740 -8.85 -22.65 -22.92
CA LEU A 740 -8.75 -21.50 -22.03
C LEU A 740 -9.67 -20.39 -22.53
N ILE A 741 -10.55 -19.91 -21.66
CA ILE A 741 -11.44 -18.80 -21.96
C ILE A 741 -11.17 -17.66 -20.99
N LEU A 742 -10.72 -16.52 -21.52
CA LEU A 742 -10.58 -15.28 -20.77
C LEU A 742 -11.85 -14.46 -20.96
N VAL A 743 -12.53 -14.14 -19.86
CA VAL A 743 -13.85 -13.50 -19.88
C VAL A 743 -13.73 -12.14 -19.20
N GLY A 744 -14.21 -11.08 -19.84
CA GLY A 744 -14.12 -9.75 -19.26
C GLY A 744 -14.64 -8.66 -20.19
N ASP A 745 -14.31 -7.41 -19.89
CA ASP A 745 -14.57 -6.28 -20.76
C ASP A 745 -13.29 -5.44 -20.88
N PRO A 746 -12.67 -5.34 -22.07
CA PRO A 746 -11.43 -4.60 -22.26
C PRO A 746 -11.59 -3.09 -22.03
N ARG A 747 -12.84 -2.60 -21.93
CA ARG A 747 -13.18 -1.19 -21.68
C ARG A 747 -13.28 -0.86 -20.19
N GLN A 748 -13.15 -1.84 -19.30
CA GLN A 748 -13.03 -1.58 -17.87
C GLN A 748 -11.67 -0.98 -17.52
N LEU A 749 -11.55 -0.47 -16.29
CA LEU A 749 -10.29 0.02 -15.75
C LEU A 749 -9.18 -1.05 -15.89
N PRO A 750 -7.94 -0.63 -16.18
CA PRO A 750 -6.80 -1.54 -16.26
C PRO A 750 -6.53 -2.24 -14.92
N PRO A 751 -5.79 -3.36 -14.93
CA PRO A 751 -5.40 -4.03 -13.70
C PRO A 751 -4.54 -3.11 -12.82
N ILE A 752 -4.61 -3.34 -11.50
CA ILE A 752 -3.70 -2.71 -10.55
C ILE A 752 -2.41 -3.54 -10.53
N GLY A 753 -1.34 -3.00 -11.12
CA GLY A 753 -0.04 -3.66 -11.25
C GLY A 753 0.41 -3.79 -12.71
N ALA A 754 1.48 -4.55 -12.93
CA ALA A 754 2.24 -4.52 -14.18
C ALA A 754 1.55 -5.24 -15.36
N GLY A 755 1.36 -4.53 -16.48
CA GLY A 755 0.90 -5.07 -17.76
C GLY A 755 -0.62 -5.29 -17.85
N ARG A 756 -1.14 -5.35 -19.08
CA ARG A 756 -2.57 -5.50 -19.40
C ARG A 756 -2.86 -6.64 -20.40
N PRO A 757 -2.42 -7.88 -20.12
CA PRO A 757 -2.40 -8.96 -21.09
C PRO A 757 -3.76 -9.30 -21.71
N PHE A 758 -4.87 -9.10 -20.98
CA PHE A 758 -6.21 -9.34 -21.53
C PHE A 758 -6.54 -8.41 -22.70
N VAL A 759 -6.24 -7.10 -22.56
CA VAL A 759 -6.48 -6.10 -23.61
C VAL A 759 -5.60 -6.41 -24.83
N ASP A 760 -4.34 -6.76 -24.60
CA ASP A 760 -3.41 -7.11 -25.68
C ASP A 760 -3.85 -8.37 -26.43
N LEU A 761 -4.35 -9.39 -25.71
CA LEU A 761 -4.94 -10.60 -26.31
C LEU A 761 -6.21 -10.31 -27.10
N VAL A 762 -7.09 -9.45 -26.58
CA VAL A 762 -8.30 -9.00 -27.29
C VAL A 762 -7.92 -8.33 -28.61
N ASN A 763 -6.97 -7.39 -28.58
CA ASN A 763 -6.47 -6.71 -29.78
C ASN A 763 -5.80 -7.68 -30.76
N LYS A 764 -5.07 -8.68 -30.26
CA LYS A 764 -4.39 -9.68 -31.10
C LYS A 764 -5.36 -10.65 -31.79
N LEU A 765 -6.46 -11.01 -31.13
CA LEU A 765 -7.44 -11.97 -31.62
C LEU A 765 -8.57 -11.31 -32.43
N CYS A 766 -8.78 -10.00 -32.28
CA CYS A 766 -9.77 -9.26 -33.05
C CYS A 766 -9.38 -9.23 -34.54
N PRO A 767 -10.25 -9.69 -35.46
CA PRO A 767 -10.00 -9.54 -36.90
C PRO A 767 -10.20 -8.09 -37.35
N ASP A 768 -9.51 -7.70 -38.43
CA ASP A 768 -9.66 -6.35 -39.03
C ASP A 768 -11.09 -6.05 -39.50
N ARG A 769 -11.82 -7.08 -39.92
CA ARG A 769 -13.18 -6.99 -40.44
C ARG A 769 -13.99 -8.22 -40.05
N PHE A 770 -15.26 -7.99 -39.77
CA PHE A 770 -16.27 -9.05 -39.59
C PHE A 770 -17.14 -9.10 -40.85
N SER A 771 -17.62 -10.30 -41.20
CA SER A 771 -18.48 -10.51 -42.37
C SER A 771 -19.93 -10.07 -42.15
N ASP A 772 -20.35 -9.96 -40.89
CA ASP A 772 -21.71 -9.60 -40.48
C ASP A 772 -21.67 -8.80 -39.17
N TRP A 773 -22.83 -8.42 -38.62
CA TRP A 773 -22.98 -7.72 -37.35
C TRP A 773 -22.53 -8.55 -36.14
N VAL A 774 -22.59 -9.89 -36.24
CA VAL A 774 -22.12 -10.81 -35.20
C VAL A 774 -20.60 -10.76 -35.12
N ARG A 775 -20.07 -10.47 -33.92
CA ARG A 775 -18.64 -10.25 -33.72
C ARG A 775 -17.94 -11.45 -33.13
N VAL A 776 -17.98 -12.51 -33.91
CA VAL A 776 -17.39 -13.81 -33.61
C VAL A 776 -16.38 -14.18 -34.69
N ALA A 777 -15.20 -14.61 -34.26
CA ALA A 777 -14.13 -15.14 -35.10
C ALA A 777 -13.40 -16.26 -34.33
N PRO A 778 -12.50 -17.03 -34.96
CA PRO A 778 -11.70 -18.02 -34.24
C PRO A 778 -10.96 -17.39 -33.05
N GLY A 779 -11.28 -17.84 -31.84
CA GLY A 779 -10.68 -17.32 -30.60
C GLY A 779 -11.22 -15.97 -30.11
N TYR A 780 -12.19 -15.36 -30.79
CA TYR A 780 -12.73 -14.05 -30.43
C TYR A 780 -14.26 -14.08 -30.41
N VAL A 781 -14.85 -13.75 -29.26
CA VAL A 781 -16.31 -13.62 -29.10
C VAL A 781 -16.61 -12.31 -28.41
N GLU A 782 -17.22 -11.37 -29.12
CA GLU A 782 -17.78 -10.14 -28.54
C GLU A 782 -19.31 -10.21 -28.58
N LEU A 783 -19.92 -10.23 -27.40
CA LEU A 783 -21.37 -10.10 -27.25
C LEU A 783 -21.73 -8.62 -27.23
N GLN A 784 -22.59 -8.19 -28.14
CA GLN A 784 -22.94 -6.79 -28.35
C GLN A 784 -24.32 -6.44 -27.85
N VAL A 785 -25.22 -7.42 -27.71
CA VAL A 785 -26.62 -7.16 -27.40
C VAL A 785 -26.84 -7.27 -25.89
N PRO A 786 -26.93 -6.16 -25.15
CA PRO A 786 -27.29 -6.21 -23.74
C PRO A 786 -28.72 -6.73 -23.61
N ARG A 787 -28.90 -7.81 -22.85
CA ARG A 787 -30.22 -8.33 -22.47
C ARG A 787 -30.20 -8.67 -20.99
N ARG A 788 -30.60 -7.68 -20.19
CA ARG A 788 -30.94 -7.85 -18.78
C ARG A 788 -32.41 -7.51 -18.60
N GLN A 789 -33.20 -8.48 -18.11
CA GLN A 789 -34.62 -8.25 -17.84
C GLN A 789 -34.79 -7.05 -16.89
N LEU A 790 -35.87 -6.29 -17.08
CA LEU A 790 -36.35 -5.37 -16.05
C LEU A 790 -36.81 -6.20 -14.84
N ALA A 791 -36.85 -5.59 -13.65
CA ALA A 791 -37.19 -6.30 -12.41
C ALA A 791 -38.60 -6.92 -12.43
N ASP A 792 -39.49 -6.44 -13.30
CA ASP A 792 -40.84 -6.94 -13.55
C ASP A 792 -40.91 -8.08 -14.58
N GLY A 793 -39.75 -8.51 -15.11
CA GLY A 793 -39.65 -9.54 -16.14
C GLY A 793 -39.98 -9.07 -17.55
N SER A 794 -40.27 -7.78 -17.75
CA SER A 794 -40.59 -7.20 -19.06
C SER A 794 -39.34 -6.83 -19.87
N HIS A 795 -39.54 -6.66 -21.17
CA HIS A 795 -38.53 -6.22 -22.13
C HIS A 795 -38.62 -4.69 -22.33
N GLY A 796 -37.53 -3.94 -22.15
CA GLY A 796 -37.50 -2.48 -22.30
C GLY A 796 -36.08 -1.88 -22.32
N ILE A 797 -35.98 -0.56 -22.57
CA ILE A 797 -34.71 0.19 -22.58
C ILE A 797 -34.11 0.24 -21.17
N ARG A 798 -32.83 -0.10 -21.06
CA ARG A 798 -32.04 -0.08 -19.83
C ARG A 798 -31.10 1.13 -19.85
N HIS A 799 -31.60 2.29 -19.44
CA HIS A 799 -30.84 3.54 -19.37
C HIS A 799 -29.56 3.44 -18.52
N ASP A 800 -29.50 2.48 -17.58
CA ASP A 800 -28.31 2.22 -16.76
C ASP A 800 -27.19 1.56 -17.56
N LEU A 801 -27.56 0.72 -18.53
CA LEU A 801 -26.61 0.15 -19.48
C LEU A 801 -26.18 1.18 -20.53
N GLU A 802 -27.06 2.09 -20.95
CA GLU A 802 -26.71 3.22 -21.83
C GLU A 802 -25.76 4.19 -21.14
N LEU A 803 -26.03 4.54 -19.87
CA LEU A 803 -25.12 5.35 -19.06
C LEU A 803 -23.76 4.65 -18.90
N ALA A 804 -23.74 3.34 -18.62
CA ALA A 804 -22.49 2.59 -18.54
C ALA A 804 -21.74 2.55 -19.88
N ALA A 805 -22.46 2.43 -21.00
CA ALA A 805 -21.89 2.45 -22.34
C ALA A 805 -21.28 3.80 -22.72
N TYR A 806 -21.82 4.92 -22.22
CA TYR A 806 -21.25 6.26 -22.42
C TYR A 806 -19.81 6.38 -21.89
N PHE A 807 -19.50 5.71 -20.79
CA PHE A 807 -18.16 5.66 -20.21
C PHE A 807 -17.26 4.59 -20.86
N GLY A 808 -17.78 3.82 -21.82
CA GLY A 808 -17.04 2.82 -22.59
C GLY A 808 -16.52 3.34 -23.93
N ASP A 809 -15.48 2.69 -24.45
CA ASP A 809 -14.75 3.10 -25.66
C ASP A 809 -15.43 2.67 -26.99
N SER A 810 -16.68 2.20 -26.96
CA SER A 810 -17.43 1.88 -28.18
C SER A 810 -17.63 3.14 -29.02
N ALA A 811 -17.41 3.05 -30.33
CA ALA A 811 -17.61 4.14 -31.28
C ALA A 811 -18.98 4.79 -31.03
N ARG A 812 -18.94 5.99 -30.44
CA ARG A 812 -20.08 6.76 -29.95
C ARG A 812 -21.18 6.79 -31.01
N GLY A 813 -22.21 5.99 -30.83
CA GLY A 813 -23.42 6.03 -31.63
C GLY A 813 -24.24 7.26 -31.27
N ALA A 814 -25.16 7.68 -32.15
CA ALA A 814 -26.08 8.78 -31.86
C ALA A 814 -26.99 8.53 -30.62
N GLY A 815 -27.11 7.28 -30.18
CA GLY A 815 -27.79 6.90 -28.93
C GLY A 815 -26.96 7.12 -27.66
N ASP A 816 -25.63 7.17 -27.75
CA ASP A 816 -24.76 7.25 -26.56
C ASP A 816 -24.78 8.66 -25.94
N GLU A 817 -25.02 9.71 -26.74
CA GLU A 817 -25.27 11.07 -26.23
C GLU A 817 -26.73 11.27 -25.77
N SER A 818 -27.64 10.40 -26.20
CA SER A 818 -29.06 10.53 -25.91
C SER A 818 -29.36 10.38 -24.42
N ILE A 819 -28.60 9.56 -23.68
CA ILE A 819 -28.78 9.39 -22.23
C ILE A 819 -28.64 10.72 -21.47
N TRP A 820 -27.71 11.59 -21.88
CA TRP A 820 -27.55 12.90 -21.24
C TRP A 820 -28.64 13.88 -21.66
N ALA A 821 -29.11 13.82 -22.91
CA ALA A 821 -30.26 14.61 -23.36
C ALA A 821 -31.56 14.16 -22.67
N ASP A 822 -31.72 12.85 -22.48
CA ASP A 822 -32.85 12.23 -21.79
C ASP A 822 -32.80 12.58 -20.31
N LEU A 823 -31.66 12.46 -19.63
CA LEU A 823 -31.50 12.89 -18.23
C LEU A 823 -31.67 14.41 -18.05
N ALA A 824 -31.28 15.21 -19.04
CA ALA A 824 -31.53 16.65 -19.02
C ALA A 824 -33.01 17.01 -19.21
N THR A 825 -33.75 16.21 -19.97
CA THR A 825 -35.19 16.41 -20.22
C THR A 825 -36.06 15.81 -19.11
N ASN A 826 -35.72 14.61 -18.67
CA ASN A 826 -36.33 13.87 -17.59
C ASN A 826 -35.23 13.22 -16.72
N PRO A 827 -34.93 13.79 -15.53
CA PRO A 827 -33.88 13.26 -14.66
C PRO A 827 -34.25 11.93 -13.98
N ASP A 828 -35.51 11.48 -14.06
CA ASP A 828 -36.02 10.25 -13.47
C ASP A 828 -36.44 9.25 -14.56
N LEU A 829 -35.44 8.54 -15.10
CA LEU A 829 -35.64 7.50 -16.10
C LEU A 829 -35.90 6.16 -15.38
N PRO A 830 -36.61 5.20 -16.01
CA PRO A 830 -37.00 3.94 -15.38
C PRO A 830 -35.91 3.15 -14.64
N THR A 831 -34.64 3.29 -15.03
CA THR A 831 -33.51 2.54 -14.45
C THR A 831 -32.36 3.43 -13.98
N VAL A 832 -32.42 4.75 -14.23
CA VAL A 832 -31.40 5.71 -13.84
C VAL A 832 -32.07 6.99 -13.41
N ARG A 833 -31.69 7.48 -12.23
CA ARG A 833 -32.09 8.80 -11.78
C ARG A 833 -30.86 9.66 -11.54
N TYR A 834 -30.85 10.84 -12.15
CA TYR A 834 -29.83 11.86 -11.92
C TYR A 834 -30.31 12.82 -10.84
N VAL A 835 -29.52 12.96 -9.78
CA VAL A 835 -29.85 13.81 -8.63
C VAL A 835 -28.71 14.81 -8.41
N PRO A 836 -28.86 16.09 -8.82
CA PRO A 836 -27.90 17.11 -8.48
C PRO A 836 -27.99 17.44 -6.98
N TRP A 837 -26.85 17.55 -6.31
CA TRP A 837 -26.83 17.98 -4.90
C TRP A 837 -27.15 19.48 -4.74
N GLY A 838 -26.82 20.30 -5.75
CA GLY A 838 -27.15 21.74 -5.77
C GLY A 838 -26.46 22.50 -4.63
N ASN A 839 -27.24 23.19 -3.80
CA ASN A 839 -26.74 23.93 -2.63
C ASN A 839 -26.59 23.05 -1.37
N ARG A 840 -26.93 21.76 -1.44
CA ARG A 840 -26.78 20.80 -0.34
C ARG A 840 -25.37 20.22 -0.34
N SER A 841 -24.94 19.66 0.79
CA SER A 841 -23.76 18.79 0.79
C SER A 841 -24.06 17.47 0.08
N VAL A 842 -23.02 16.78 -0.40
CA VAL A 842 -23.18 15.45 -1.02
C VAL A 842 -23.78 14.44 -0.03
N VAL A 843 -23.43 14.56 1.25
CA VAL A 843 -23.96 13.69 2.33
C VAL A 843 -25.45 13.93 2.56
N ASP A 844 -25.89 15.19 2.57
CA ASP A 844 -27.32 15.52 2.69
C ASP A 844 -28.11 14.97 1.51
N ALA A 845 -27.61 15.20 0.29
CA ALA A 845 -28.24 14.67 -0.92
C ALA A 845 -28.36 13.15 -0.88
N LEU A 846 -27.28 12.44 -0.50
CA LEU A 846 -27.32 10.99 -0.34
C LEU A 846 -28.30 10.55 0.76
N THR A 847 -28.41 11.30 1.85
CA THR A 847 -29.33 10.97 2.96
C THR A 847 -30.78 11.04 2.51
N ASP A 848 -31.15 12.11 1.81
CA ASP A 848 -32.47 12.28 1.22
C ASP A 848 -32.76 11.10 0.27
N GLU A 849 -31.77 10.73 -0.54
CA GLU A 849 -31.91 9.62 -1.49
C GLU A 849 -32.01 8.25 -0.84
N LEU A 850 -31.30 8.00 0.25
CA LEU A 850 -31.46 6.76 1.01
C LEU A 850 -32.85 6.68 1.63
N ARG A 851 -33.37 7.78 2.19
CA ARG A 851 -34.73 7.80 2.76
C ARG A 851 -35.79 7.52 1.71
N TYR A 852 -35.67 8.15 0.55
CA TYR A 852 -36.59 7.96 -0.56
C TYR A 852 -36.53 6.55 -1.14
N ASN A 853 -35.35 6.09 -1.59
CA ASN A 853 -35.24 4.80 -2.31
C ASN A 853 -35.40 3.59 -1.39
N LEU A 854 -35.06 3.70 -0.11
CA LEU A 854 -35.23 2.62 0.87
C LEU A 854 -36.54 2.74 1.66
N ALA A 855 -37.41 3.69 1.30
CA ALA A 855 -38.71 3.93 1.93
C ALA A 855 -38.66 4.08 3.46
N LEU A 856 -37.64 4.77 3.98
CA LEU A 856 -37.37 4.87 5.42
C LEU A 856 -38.33 5.82 6.14
N ASP A 857 -38.92 6.79 5.43
CA ASP A 857 -39.80 7.81 6.01
C ASP A 857 -41.19 7.27 6.41
N GLY A 858 -41.54 6.05 5.97
CA GLY A 858 -42.83 5.41 6.28
C GLY A 858 -42.89 4.72 7.65
N ASP A 859 -41.75 4.56 8.33
CA ASP A 859 -41.66 3.86 9.63
C ASP A 859 -41.29 4.87 10.74
N PRO A 860 -41.98 4.85 11.90
CA PRO A 860 -41.62 5.69 13.04
C PRO A 860 -40.21 5.40 13.60
N GLU A 861 -39.61 4.26 13.25
CA GLU A 861 -38.24 3.85 13.58
C GLU A 861 -37.38 3.65 12.31
N PRO A 862 -36.77 4.72 11.75
CA PRO A 862 -35.99 4.63 10.51
C PRO A 862 -34.84 3.63 10.54
N ALA A 863 -34.21 3.42 11.70
CA ALA A 863 -33.17 2.40 11.90
C ALA A 863 -33.70 0.97 11.69
N ARG A 864 -34.93 0.72 12.15
CA ARG A 864 -35.62 -0.55 11.96
C ARG A 864 -35.99 -0.74 10.49
N ALA A 865 -36.57 0.27 9.84
CA ALA A 865 -36.87 0.23 8.41
C ALA A 865 -35.62 -0.05 7.58
N PHE A 866 -34.51 0.61 7.91
CA PHE A 866 -33.22 0.38 7.26
C PHE A 866 -32.73 -1.06 7.44
N ALA A 867 -32.88 -1.66 8.63
CA ALA A 867 -32.50 -3.04 8.84
C ALA A 867 -33.28 -4.06 7.99
N LEU A 868 -34.54 -3.75 7.67
CA LEU A 868 -35.36 -4.61 6.81
C LEU A 868 -34.86 -4.62 5.36
N THR A 869 -34.19 -3.56 4.91
CA THR A 869 -33.75 -3.44 3.50
C THR A 869 -32.56 -4.31 3.15
N TYR A 870 -31.91 -4.93 4.14
CA TYR A 870 -30.81 -5.86 3.95
C TYR A 870 -31.02 -7.20 4.69
N GLY A 871 -32.29 -7.64 4.83
CA GLY A 871 -32.64 -8.99 5.28
C GLY A 871 -33.00 -9.13 6.76
N GLY A 872 -33.19 -8.02 7.48
CA GLY A 872 -33.79 -8.05 8.82
C GLY A 872 -35.26 -8.45 8.77
N VAL A 873 -35.73 -9.18 9.79
CA VAL A 873 -37.13 -9.60 9.94
C VAL A 873 -37.64 -9.24 11.33
N ILE A 874 -38.86 -8.72 11.39
CA ILE A 874 -39.52 -8.42 12.66
C ILE A 874 -40.31 -9.63 13.14
N ASN A 875 -40.00 -10.08 14.36
CA ASN A 875 -40.87 -10.98 15.13
C ASN A 875 -41.38 -10.22 16.36
N ASP A 876 -42.67 -9.90 16.38
CA ASP A 876 -43.31 -9.00 17.36
C ASP A 876 -42.62 -7.63 17.45
N LYS A 877 -41.80 -7.44 18.50
CA LYS A 877 -41.04 -6.22 18.78
C LYS A 877 -39.53 -6.36 18.56
N TYR A 878 -39.09 -7.52 18.09
CA TYR A 878 -37.67 -7.84 17.94
C TYR A 878 -37.27 -7.91 16.48
N LEU A 879 -36.17 -7.22 16.14
CA LEU A 879 -35.45 -7.36 14.89
C LEU A 879 -34.56 -8.61 14.96
N ASN A 880 -34.70 -9.51 13.99
CA ASN A 880 -33.97 -10.77 13.91
C ASN A 880 -33.36 -10.97 12.52
N TRP A 881 -32.29 -11.77 12.46
CA TRP A 881 -31.65 -12.18 11.21
C TRP A 881 -31.76 -13.70 11.09
N GLN A 882 -32.42 -14.17 10.03
CA GLN A 882 -32.58 -15.59 9.76
C GLN A 882 -31.38 -16.11 8.96
N ILE A 883 -31.16 -17.43 8.97
CA ILE A 883 -30.20 -18.07 8.06
C ILE A 883 -30.64 -17.73 6.62
N GLY A 884 -29.72 -17.16 5.83
CA GLY A 884 -30.02 -16.63 4.49
C GLY A 884 -30.14 -15.11 4.42
N ALA A 885 -30.24 -14.39 5.55
CA ALA A 885 -30.33 -12.92 5.54
C ALA A 885 -29.16 -12.23 4.81
N GLY A 886 -27.99 -12.87 4.77
CA GLY A 886 -26.83 -12.37 4.01
C GLY A 886 -27.05 -12.28 2.49
N GLU A 887 -28.03 -12.99 1.93
CA GLU A 887 -28.38 -12.90 0.49
C GLU A 887 -28.89 -11.51 0.13
N HIS A 888 -29.53 -10.81 1.07
CA HIS A 888 -30.06 -9.45 0.91
C HIS A 888 -28.99 -8.35 0.98
N ALA A 889 -27.73 -8.69 1.31
CA ALA A 889 -26.65 -7.71 1.37
C ALA A 889 -26.31 -7.09 -0.01
N GLU A 890 -26.77 -7.72 -1.09
CA GLU A 890 -26.60 -7.25 -2.47
C GLU A 890 -27.86 -6.56 -3.03
N ASP A 891 -28.94 -6.43 -2.24
CA ASP A 891 -30.19 -5.81 -2.70
C ASP A 891 -30.00 -4.34 -3.09
N TRP A 892 -29.05 -3.65 -2.45
CA TRP A 892 -28.62 -2.31 -2.83
C TRP A 892 -27.15 -2.08 -2.48
N GLN A 893 -26.50 -1.19 -3.23
CA GLN A 893 -25.09 -0.84 -3.03
C GLN A 893 -24.88 0.67 -3.25
N ILE A 894 -23.91 1.23 -2.54
CA ILE A 894 -23.43 2.60 -2.78
C ILE A 894 -21.99 2.48 -3.28
N LEU A 895 -21.72 3.05 -4.45
CA LEU A 895 -20.39 3.10 -5.04
C LEU A 895 -19.88 4.55 -4.94
N SER A 896 -18.64 4.71 -4.49
CA SER A 896 -17.96 6.00 -4.47
C SER A 896 -16.57 5.85 -5.10
N PRO A 897 -16.16 6.78 -5.98
CA PRO A 897 -14.86 6.72 -6.64
C PRO A 897 -13.71 7.16 -5.71
N THR A 898 -14.02 7.58 -4.48
CA THR A 898 -13.03 8.05 -3.50
C THR A 898 -13.20 7.32 -2.18
N ARG A 899 -12.12 7.27 -1.41
CA ARG A 899 -12.08 6.70 -0.08
C ARG A 899 -12.04 7.79 1.00
N SER A 900 -11.23 8.82 0.78
CA SER A 900 -10.81 9.74 1.85
C SER A 900 -11.54 11.09 1.82
N ARG A 901 -12.39 11.36 0.83
CA ARG A 901 -13.24 12.58 0.74
C ARG A 901 -14.54 12.45 1.55
N ALA A 902 -15.25 13.57 1.71
CA ALA A 902 -16.55 13.65 2.42
C ALA A 902 -17.62 12.71 1.84
N PHE A 903 -17.56 12.48 0.53
CA PHE A 903 -18.40 11.52 -0.20
C PHE A 903 -17.67 10.19 -0.47
N GLY A 904 -16.54 9.97 0.19
CA GLY A 904 -15.75 8.76 0.10
C GLY A 904 -16.33 7.62 0.92
N THR A 905 -15.99 6.39 0.54
CA THR A 905 -16.56 5.17 1.13
C THR A 905 -16.48 5.11 2.66
N VAL A 906 -15.47 5.72 3.28
CA VAL A 906 -15.29 5.71 4.75
C VAL A 906 -16.31 6.61 5.44
N GLU A 907 -16.46 7.85 5.00
CA GLU A 907 -17.38 8.81 5.63
C GLU A 907 -18.83 8.42 5.36
N LEU A 908 -19.14 7.94 4.15
CA LEU A 908 -20.48 7.43 3.84
C LEU A 908 -20.86 6.27 4.78
N ASN A 909 -19.95 5.34 5.02
CA ASN A 909 -20.18 4.24 5.97
C ASN A 909 -20.39 4.74 7.41
N ARG A 910 -19.58 5.72 7.86
CA ARG A 910 -19.72 6.33 9.20
C ARG A 910 -21.06 7.05 9.33
N HIS A 911 -21.46 7.80 8.31
CA HIS A 911 -22.75 8.49 8.24
C HIS A 911 -23.94 7.53 8.33
N ILE A 912 -23.94 6.45 7.53
CA ILE A 912 -25.00 5.42 7.55
C ILE A 912 -25.08 4.74 8.91
N LYS A 913 -23.94 4.36 9.50
CA LYS A 913 -23.90 3.72 10.82
C LYS A 913 -24.50 4.62 11.91
N ARG A 914 -24.14 5.90 11.92
CA ARG A 914 -24.68 6.87 12.90
C ARG A 914 -26.17 7.12 12.71
N THR A 915 -26.61 7.24 11.46
CA THR A 915 -28.00 7.58 11.13
C THR A 915 -28.93 6.40 11.36
N TYR A 916 -28.56 5.20 10.91
CA TYR A 916 -29.48 4.05 10.84
C TYR A 916 -29.09 2.85 11.71
N ARG A 917 -27.88 2.82 12.28
CA ARG A 917 -27.39 1.65 13.05
C ARG A 917 -26.81 2.01 14.42
N SER A 918 -27.15 3.19 14.94
CA SER A 918 -26.62 3.70 16.22
C SER A 918 -26.93 2.79 17.42
N SER A 919 -28.11 2.14 17.42
CA SER A 919 -28.48 1.17 18.45
C SER A 919 -27.63 -0.11 18.38
N ASP A 920 -27.40 -0.62 17.17
CA ASP A 920 -26.58 -1.82 16.94
C ASP A 920 -25.13 -1.57 17.36
N THR A 921 -24.56 -0.44 16.94
CA THR A 921 -23.18 -0.06 17.30
C THR A 921 -23.04 0.16 18.79
N SER A 922 -23.99 0.86 19.42
CA SER A 922 -24.01 1.03 20.88
C SER A 922 -24.10 -0.30 21.61
N TRP A 923 -24.92 -1.25 21.12
CA TRP A 923 -25.07 -2.56 21.73
C TRP A 923 -23.81 -3.42 21.57
N ALA A 924 -23.20 -3.42 20.38
CA ALA A 924 -21.95 -4.13 20.09
C ALA A 924 -20.73 -3.54 20.82
N GLN A 925 -20.82 -2.28 21.28
CA GLN A 925 -19.79 -1.63 22.09
C GLN A 925 -19.96 -1.87 23.60
N ARG A 926 -21.08 -2.44 24.06
CA ARG A 926 -21.23 -2.79 25.48
C ARG A 926 -20.31 -3.97 25.79
N ASP A 927 -19.27 -3.73 26.60
CA ASP A 927 -18.47 -4.78 27.23
C ASP A 927 -19.35 -5.56 28.21
N THR A 928 -20.07 -6.54 27.67
CA THR A 928 -20.83 -7.50 28.46
C THR A 928 -19.94 -8.68 28.77
N TRP A 929 -19.86 -9.07 30.05
CA TRP A 929 -19.08 -10.22 30.55
C TRP A 929 -19.52 -11.57 29.93
N ARG A 930 -20.59 -11.55 29.13
CA ARG A 930 -21.12 -12.64 28.32
C ARG A 930 -21.47 -12.09 26.94
N GLY A 931 -20.62 -12.24 25.94
CA GLY A 931 -20.99 -11.85 24.58
C GLY A 931 -20.00 -12.26 23.51
N ASN A 932 -20.33 -13.32 22.76
CA ASN A 932 -19.76 -13.61 21.45
C ASN A 932 -20.28 -12.62 20.38
N ILE A 933 -20.36 -11.31 20.71
CA ILE A 933 -20.87 -10.28 19.80
C ILE A 933 -19.64 -9.69 19.07
N PRO A 934 -19.55 -9.83 17.74
CA PRO A 934 -18.45 -9.25 16.98
C PRO A 934 -18.44 -7.73 17.13
N LYS A 935 -17.26 -7.15 17.39
CA LYS A 935 -17.10 -5.69 17.37
C LYS A 935 -17.38 -5.16 15.96
N PRO A 936 -18.00 -3.98 15.80
CA PRO A 936 -18.21 -3.38 14.49
C PRO A 936 -16.89 -3.23 13.73
N ILE A 937 -16.88 -3.56 12.44
CA ILE A 937 -15.71 -3.35 11.56
C ILE A 937 -15.67 -1.88 11.10
N GLY A 938 -14.51 -1.22 11.24
CA GLY A 938 -14.28 0.18 10.85
C GLY A 938 -14.65 1.22 11.94
N PRO A 939 -14.42 2.53 11.69
CA PRO A 939 -14.84 3.59 12.61
C PRO A 939 -16.36 3.52 12.80
N SER A 940 -16.78 3.69 14.05
CA SER A 940 -18.17 3.60 14.53
C SER A 940 -18.80 4.97 14.67
#